data_AF-A0A832EEP0-F1
#
_entry.id   AF-A0A832EEP0-F1
#
_cell.length_a   1.000
_cell.length_b   1.000
_cell.length_c   1.000
_cell.angle_alpha   90.00
_cell.angle_beta   90.00
_cell.angle_gamma   90.00
#
_symmetry.space_group_name_H-M   'P 1'
#
loop_
_entity.id
_entity.type
_entity.pdbx_description
1 polymer ?
#
loop_
_entity_poly.entity_id
_entity_poly.type
_entity_poly.pdbx_seq_one_letter_code
_entity_poly.pdbx_strand_id
1 'polypeptide(L)'
;MKKIWFFWTAILGVFLCFAGRGDCMSVPLRVHNPTPSIIRSAEPVTTGVPLPESAQILDAAALTVLGPDGQIKPAQCRVLARWHGLPTDATKPIKWVLVDFQADLHSEEATYVLTDQKGNKLPAMPVRVSSNDRSLIVDTGVARYVIGKSSFNFFDQVFVRKDRSRQMEPVLMQEGQGGLILKDAAGKIFDSLQDPPETVELEEWGPMRAVVRIRGVFKTADGEYFAPSVKNHPEYPRFSQPYTSSFFYYHCRLSFYAGKSYVRVVLTMENNGANGRTNPEQSYAPVQAVVFDQLEAVFRVSSAAQAVIKTQDLSVPLQARDRFALLQDWRENLTDPKKGTREPVFEKGPYYEVRVNEESRKTGDRHPGWFRLETSDGRAVSVALLHFWENYPKKISALPGELRLGLWPEEGYYPHCRSADFPEASFDLYCRQAGRDPNLYLFDAGRYKTHEFILDFGFSGEGTSAEDLASRLRYPLMAMAPPQWFVDSQAFGMIAPESINHGDAELTEAVDRYNRLQLALVNPEVSQNGWTLAKLKTQNPPHWNYNHQDRFFGWMHFGDLLWAGQVPSALHYDWCLGMTLNYIRTGSYAFFEGAREMCRHRYDIDQYHGEREDTQGNHKWINHMAFYETDAHADPTISSYMPSRVAGPSHTWNSGLVLWSLLTGDPNAWDAAREVGQAAMNRFGFGGLTDASRPACAAEETRSETWPMLNLIQLYRVTGDPEQLRVARDIAKNRLLYREQKAGGQGYFGMGNNCDALVSGQQYNTMYSYALEPMVQVHSESQDPAIGALIGRMADFMKDKYLFGGDVNAAGLYRPLQSLYVWVESDPEGIQSGKTGEPVKDTFNGDLFAYAYLITKNKEYLQWARHSFRDAMFYYTVKGSTYVDPQYRAKVSFIDEMFAGTETKVHGWLGRTNHIYLYIEGLQ
;
A
#
# COMPACT_ATOMS: atom_id res chain seq x y z
N MET A 1 54.04 22.84 -28.82
CA MET A 1 53.91 21.51 -28.17
C MET A 1 52.62 21.48 -27.36
N LYS A 2 51.77 20.49 -27.67
CA LYS A 2 50.58 19.90 -27.02
C LYS A 2 49.80 20.64 -25.89
N LYS A 3 48.51 20.88 -26.20
CA LYS A 3 47.23 20.67 -25.46
C LYS A 3 47.18 20.81 -23.93
N ILE A 4 46.27 21.66 -23.44
CA ILE A 4 45.56 21.50 -22.14
C ILE A 4 44.07 21.89 -22.31
N TRP A 5 43.20 20.99 -21.82
CA TRP A 5 41.74 21.14 -21.67
C TRP A 5 41.40 21.87 -20.36
N PHE A 6 40.35 22.69 -20.34
CA PHE A 6 39.74 23.27 -19.14
C PHE A 6 38.42 22.56 -18.81
N PHE A 7 38.34 21.97 -17.62
CA PHE A 7 37.09 21.56 -16.96
C PHE A 7 36.60 22.72 -16.08
N TRP A 8 35.30 23.02 -16.12
CA TRP A 8 34.63 23.92 -15.19
C TRP A 8 33.89 23.10 -14.12
N THR A 9 34.25 23.33 -12.87
CA THR A 9 33.51 22.93 -11.66
C THR A 9 32.53 24.05 -11.29
N ALA A 10 31.25 23.73 -11.13
CA ALA A 10 30.27 24.61 -10.49
C ALA A 10 29.84 23.98 -9.16
N ILE A 11 30.30 24.58 -8.06
CA ILE A 11 29.90 24.27 -6.69
C ILE A 11 28.75 25.22 -6.33
N LEU A 12 27.57 24.68 -6.04
CA LEU A 12 26.48 25.44 -5.40
C LEU A 12 26.52 25.15 -3.90
N GLY A 13 26.93 26.14 -3.10
CA GLY A 13 26.78 26.13 -1.65
C GLY A 13 25.41 26.67 -1.27
N VAL A 14 24.60 25.87 -0.59
CA VAL A 14 23.38 26.30 0.08
C VAL A 14 23.75 26.59 1.53
N PHE A 15 23.73 27.87 1.92
CA PHE A 15 23.82 28.28 3.32
C PHE A 15 22.41 28.46 3.89
N LEU A 16 22.11 27.69 4.93
CA LEU A 16 20.98 27.88 5.82
C LEU A 16 21.23 29.09 6.74
N CYS A 17 20.29 30.02 6.77
CA CYS A 17 20.16 31.02 7.84
C CYS A 17 18.69 31.13 8.20
N PHE A 18 18.33 30.75 9.44
CA PHE A 18 17.05 31.08 10.05
C PHE A 18 17.28 32.04 11.20
N ALA A 19 16.85 33.29 11.05
CA ALA A 19 16.39 34.16 12.15
C ALA A 19 15.75 35.44 11.58
N GLY A 20 14.43 35.57 11.71
CA GLY A 20 13.66 36.79 11.44
C GLY A 20 12.35 36.50 10.69
N ARG A 21 11.22 37.04 11.15
CA ARG A 21 10.00 37.16 10.31
C ARG A 21 10.40 37.91 9.04
N GLY A 22 10.42 37.25 7.88
CA GLY A 22 10.83 37.92 6.64
C GLY A 22 10.96 37.09 5.36
N ASP A 23 11.11 35.76 5.41
CA ASP A 23 11.29 34.98 4.18
C ASP A 23 10.08 34.12 3.85
N CYS A 24 9.70 34.20 2.58
CA CYS A 24 8.67 33.40 1.93
C CYS A 24 9.01 31.90 2.06
N MET A 25 8.05 31.06 2.44
CA MET A 25 8.20 29.60 2.33
C MET A 25 8.48 29.24 0.87
N SER A 26 9.49 28.41 0.63
CA SER A 26 9.89 27.97 -0.71
C SER A 26 10.38 26.52 -0.67
N VAL A 27 9.53 25.59 -1.09
CA VAL A 27 9.82 24.16 -1.13
C VAL A 27 10.18 23.76 -2.55
N PRO A 28 11.42 23.38 -2.86
CA PRO A 28 11.74 22.83 -4.17
C PRO A 28 11.06 21.46 -4.32
N LEU A 29 10.42 21.23 -5.47
CA LEU A 29 9.75 19.99 -5.81
C LEU A 29 10.42 19.39 -7.04
N ARG A 30 11.24 18.35 -6.83
CA ARG A 30 11.94 17.65 -7.91
C ARG A 30 11.00 16.66 -8.58
N VAL A 31 10.85 16.78 -9.89
CA VAL A 31 10.09 15.86 -10.73
C VAL A 31 11.08 15.07 -11.58
N HIS A 32 11.07 13.75 -11.44
CA HIS A 32 11.88 12.82 -12.22
C HIS A 32 11.02 12.03 -13.20
N ASN A 33 11.48 11.88 -14.44
CA ASN A 33 10.88 11.04 -15.46
C ASN A 33 11.60 9.68 -15.47
N PRO A 34 11.02 8.61 -14.90
CA PRO A 34 11.61 7.27 -14.93
C PRO A 34 11.62 6.65 -16.33
N THR A 35 10.94 7.27 -17.32
CA THR A 35 10.93 6.83 -18.72
C THR A 35 11.39 7.98 -19.64
N PRO A 36 12.69 8.34 -19.66
CA PRO A 36 13.19 9.52 -20.35
C PRO A 36 13.03 9.47 -21.88
N SER A 37 12.74 8.29 -22.46
CA SER A 37 12.39 8.14 -23.88
C SER A 37 11.03 8.72 -24.24
N ILE A 38 10.15 8.94 -23.26
CA ILE A 38 8.79 9.46 -23.47
C ILE A 38 8.72 10.90 -22.94
N ILE A 39 8.42 11.84 -23.83
CA ILE A 39 8.23 13.25 -23.48
C ILE A 39 6.95 13.38 -22.63
N ARG A 40 7.08 14.00 -21.45
CA ARG A 40 5.95 14.31 -20.58
C ARG A 40 5.56 15.78 -20.77
N SER A 41 4.35 16.04 -21.26
CA SER A 41 3.86 17.40 -21.47
C SER A 41 2.48 17.60 -20.85
N ALA A 42 2.38 18.67 -20.07
CA ALA A 42 1.26 19.00 -19.21
C ALA A 42 0.71 17.76 -18.49
N GLU A 43 1.58 16.88 -18.01
CA GLU A 43 1.17 15.65 -17.35
C GLU A 43 0.66 15.98 -15.95
N PRO A 44 -0.55 15.54 -15.56
CA PRO A 44 -1.06 15.75 -14.22
C PRO A 44 -0.13 15.13 -13.18
N VAL A 45 0.23 15.93 -12.19
CA VAL A 45 1.01 15.53 -11.02
C VAL A 45 0.18 15.82 -9.78
N THR A 46 0.06 14.82 -8.91
CA THR A 46 -0.55 14.93 -7.59
C THR A 46 0.51 14.54 -6.56
N THR A 47 0.82 15.43 -5.62
CA THR A 47 1.83 15.15 -4.60
C THR A 47 1.49 15.77 -3.25
N GLY A 48 1.79 15.05 -2.18
CA GLY A 48 1.70 15.52 -0.81
C GLY A 48 2.98 16.24 -0.39
N VAL A 49 2.82 17.45 0.13
CA VAL A 49 3.94 18.26 0.64
C VAL A 49 3.71 18.53 2.13
N PRO A 50 4.64 18.14 3.01
CA PRO A 50 4.57 18.51 4.41
C PRO A 50 4.97 19.97 4.59
N LEU A 51 4.27 20.70 5.46
CA LEU A 51 4.58 22.09 5.80
C LEU A 51 5.01 22.16 7.27
N PRO A 52 6.17 22.76 7.58
CA PRO A 52 6.59 22.93 8.97
C PRO A 52 5.61 23.86 9.70
N GLU A 53 5.38 23.61 10.99
CA GLU A 53 4.50 24.47 11.80
C GLU A 53 4.95 25.94 11.78
N SER A 54 6.26 26.18 11.71
CA SER A 54 6.85 27.52 11.64
C SER A 54 6.42 28.34 10.42
N ALA A 55 5.93 27.70 9.34
CA ALA A 55 5.40 28.40 8.17
C ALA A 55 4.07 29.13 8.45
N GLN A 56 3.31 28.69 9.45
CA GLN A 56 2.05 29.34 9.90
C GLN A 56 1.03 29.60 8.77
N ILE A 57 1.00 28.75 7.75
CA ILE A 57 0.07 28.85 6.62
C ILE A 57 -1.29 28.26 7.03
N LEU A 58 -2.34 29.08 7.03
CA LEU A 58 -3.69 28.67 7.44
C LEU A 58 -4.58 28.27 6.24
N ASP A 59 -4.39 28.92 5.11
CA ASP A 59 -5.22 28.78 3.91
C ASP A 59 -4.39 28.25 2.73
N ALA A 60 -4.86 27.17 2.12
CA ALA A 60 -4.22 26.57 0.95
C ALA A 60 -4.24 27.51 -0.26
N ALA A 61 -5.16 28.48 -0.32
CA ALA A 61 -5.19 29.50 -1.37
C ALA A 61 -3.98 30.44 -1.34
N ALA A 62 -3.21 30.48 -0.24
CA ALA A 62 -1.96 31.22 -0.16
C ALA A 62 -0.81 30.52 -0.92
N LEU A 63 -0.95 29.23 -1.22
CA LEU A 63 0.08 28.44 -1.87
C LEU A 63 0.02 28.58 -3.40
N THR A 64 1.20 28.67 -4.00
CA THR A 64 1.43 28.84 -5.42
C THR A 64 2.53 27.88 -5.89
N VAL A 65 2.41 27.36 -7.11
CA VAL A 65 3.47 26.56 -7.75
C VAL A 65 4.20 27.41 -8.79
N LEU A 66 5.52 27.46 -8.72
CA LEU A 66 6.39 28.04 -9.76
C LEU A 66 6.97 26.93 -10.62
N GLY A 67 7.01 27.15 -11.93
CA GLY A 67 7.69 26.28 -12.88
C GLY A 67 9.22 26.46 -12.87
N PRO A 68 9.96 25.61 -13.60
CA PRO A 68 11.41 25.75 -13.77
C PRO A 68 11.86 27.10 -14.36
N ASP A 69 10.96 27.80 -15.05
CA ASP A 69 11.14 29.13 -15.63
C ASP A 69 10.84 30.28 -14.64
N GLY A 70 10.50 29.96 -13.39
CA GLY A 70 10.09 30.92 -12.36
C GLY A 70 8.68 31.47 -12.56
N GLN A 71 7.92 31.00 -13.55
CA GLN A 71 6.56 31.46 -13.82
C GLN A 71 5.55 30.70 -12.99
N ILE A 72 4.49 31.39 -12.57
CA ILE A 72 3.35 30.79 -11.88
C ILE A 72 2.68 29.73 -12.77
N LYS A 73 2.55 28.52 -12.25
CA LYS A 73 1.82 27.41 -12.85
C LYS A 73 0.43 27.29 -12.19
N PRO A 74 -0.61 26.99 -12.98
CA PRO A 74 -1.91 26.61 -12.42
C PRO A 74 -1.78 25.40 -11.50
N ALA A 75 -2.30 25.55 -10.29
CA ALA A 75 -2.30 24.52 -9.27
C ALA A 75 -3.60 24.55 -8.48
N GLN A 76 -3.92 23.42 -7.88
CA GLN A 76 -5.03 23.21 -6.96
C GLN A 76 -4.46 22.57 -5.70
N CYS A 77 -4.78 23.13 -4.54
CA CYS A 77 -4.25 22.66 -3.26
C CYS A 77 -5.39 22.18 -2.36
N ARG A 78 -5.22 21.03 -1.69
CA ARG A 78 -6.17 20.48 -0.72
C ARG A 78 -5.48 20.19 0.61
N VAL A 79 -6.05 20.67 1.70
CA VAL A 79 -5.51 20.40 3.05
C VAL A 79 -5.79 18.94 3.42
N LEU A 80 -4.74 18.22 3.85
CA LEU A 80 -4.83 16.83 4.30
C LEU A 80 -4.77 16.71 5.82
N ALA A 81 -3.93 17.53 6.46
CA ALA A 81 -3.75 17.54 7.91
C ALA A 81 -3.41 18.94 8.42
N ARG A 82 -3.68 19.19 9.70
CA ARG A 82 -3.32 20.44 10.40
C ARG A 82 -2.56 20.17 11.68
N TRP A 83 -1.72 21.12 12.08
CA TRP A 83 -1.01 21.09 13.35
C TRP A 83 -1.98 21.39 14.48
N HIS A 84 -2.03 20.54 15.51
CA HIS A 84 -2.82 20.76 16.73
C HIS A 84 -4.34 20.95 16.51
N GLY A 85 -4.91 20.28 15.51
CA GLY A 85 -6.36 20.27 15.31
C GLY A 85 -6.81 19.40 14.15
N LEU A 86 -8.13 19.32 13.99
CA LEU A 86 -8.76 18.58 12.90
C LEU A 86 -8.41 19.22 11.54
N PRO A 87 -8.36 18.45 10.43
CA PRO A 87 -8.18 19.00 9.09
C PRO A 87 -9.17 20.13 8.74
N THR A 88 -10.37 20.09 9.33
CA THR A 88 -11.43 21.09 9.15
C THR A 88 -11.28 22.36 9.98
N ASP A 89 -10.37 22.40 10.97
CA ASP A 89 -10.13 23.58 11.81
C ASP A 89 -9.22 24.59 11.08
N ALA A 90 -9.85 25.48 10.31
CA ALA A 90 -9.14 26.50 9.53
C ALA A 90 -8.34 27.52 10.37
N THR A 91 -8.44 27.49 11.71
CA THR A 91 -7.63 28.35 12.59
C THR A 91 -6.23 27.79 12.84
N LYS A 92 -5.98 26.53 12.45
CA LYS A 92 -4.73 25.82 12.71
C LYS A 92 -3.81 25.79 11.49
N PRO A 93 -2.48 25.88 11.65
CA PRO A 93 -1.54 25.76 10.54
C PRO A 93 -1.70 24.44 9.77
N ILE A 94 -1.59 24.52 8.44
CA ILE A 94 -1.57 23.34 7.57
C ILE A 94 -0.29 22.55 7.86
N LYS A 95 -0.45 21.23 8.01
CA LYS A 95 0.63 20.27 8.26
C LYS A 95 0.98 19.47 7.01
N TRP A 96 -0.05 19.08 6.26
CA TRP A 96 0.10 18.42 4.96
C TRP A 96 -0.87 19.03 3.96
N VAL A 97 -0.38 19.29 2.75
CA VAL A 97 -1.17 19.75 1.61
C VAL A 97 -0.96 18.83 0.42
N LEU A 98 -2.03 18.47 -0.27
CA LEU A 98 -1.99 17.82 -1.57
C LEU A 98 -1.99 18.89 -2.65
N VAL A 99 -1.08 18.79 -3.61
CA VAL A 99 -0.91 19.74 -4.71
C VAL A 99 -1.14 19.02 -6.03
N ASP A 100 -2.15 19.48 -6.79
CA ASP A 100 -2.44 19.05 -8.15
C ASP A 100 -2.03 20.13 -9.15
N PHE A 101 -1.09 19.81 -10.03
CA PHE A 101 -0.66 20.69 -11.12
C PHE A 101 -0.32 19.88 -12.38
N GLN A 102 0.13 20.54 -13.44
CA GLN A 102 0.59 19.86 -14.66
C GLN A 102 2.06 20.18 -14.91
N ALA A 103 2.86 19.13 -15.09
CA ALA A 103 4.29 19.24 -15.31
C ALA A 103 4.66 19.00 -16.78
N ASP A 104 5.59 19.82 -17.28
CA ASP A 104 6.31 19.61 -18.53
C ASP A 104 7.74 19.15 -18.20
N LEU A 105 8.15 18.02 -18.78
CA LEU A 105 9.52 17.49 -18.69
C LEU A 105 10.07 17.33 -20.11
N HIS A 106 10.97 18.23 -20.48
CA HIS A 106 11.74 18.20 -21.72
C HIS A 106 13.11 17.50 -21.54
N SER A 107 13.46 17.15 -20.30
CA SER A 107 14.66 16.43 -19.85
C SER A 107 14.26 15.33 -18.86
N GLU A 108 15.22 14.55 -18.37
CA GLU A 108 14.98 13.52 -17.35
C GLU A 108 14.38 14.09 -16.06
N GLU A 109 14.70 15.34 -15.72
CA GLU A 109 14.21 15.99 -14.51
C GLU A 109 13.84 17.45 -14.72
N ALA A 110 12.98 17.97 -13.83
CA ALA A 110 12.64 19.37 -13.70
C ALA A 110 12.40 19.72 -12.21
N THR A 111 12.68 20.97 -11.81
CA THR A 111 12.38 21.45 -10.45
C THR A 111 11.28 22.50 -10.50
N TYR A 112 10.20 22.25 -9.77
CA TYR A 112 9.12 23.19 -9.48
C TYR A 112 9.33 23.74 -8.06
N VAL A 113 8.59 24.77 -7.67
CA VAL A 113 8.66 25.31 -6.30
C VAL A 113 7.26 25.54 -5.76
N LEU A 114 6.94 24.98 -4.59
CA LEU A 114 5.76 25.36 -3.82
C LEU A 114 6.12 26.52 -2.89
N THR A 115 5.36 27.61 -2.97
CA THR A 115 5.65 28.82 -2.19
C THR A 115 4.37 29.49 -1.69
N ASP A 116 4.46 30.30 -0.65
CA ASP A 116 3.37 31.16 -0.15
C ASP A 116 3.38 32.57 -0.78
N GLN A 117 4.15 32.77 -1.88
CA GLN A 117 4.02 33.97 -2.71
C GLN A 117 2.60 34.06 -3.28
N LYS A 118 2.03 35.27 -3.26
CA LYS A 118 0.71 35.53 -3.85
C LYS A 118 0.78 35.38 -5.37
N GLY A 119 -0.01 34.44 -5.90
CA GLY A 119 -0.29 34.39 -7.32
C GLY A 119 -0.78 33.03 -7.78
N ASN A 120 -2.08 32.76 -7.72
CA ASN A 120 -2.66 31.58 -8.35
C ASN A 120 -3.22 31.91 -9.73
N LYS A 121 -2.91 31.06 -10.71
CA LYS A 121 -3.37 31.19 -12.09
C LYS A 121 -4.38 30.09 -12.41
N LEU A 122 -5.47 30.42 -13.08
CA LEU A 122 -6.37 29.41 -13.64
C LEU A 122 -5.70 28.72 -14.84
N PRO A 123 -5.91 27.40 -15.02
CA PRO A 123 -5.51 26.73 -16.25
C PRO A 123 -6.27 27.30 -17.45
N ALA A 124 -5.66 27.23 -18.64
CA ALA A 124 -6.26 27.75 -19.87
C ALA A 124 -7.60 27.06 -20.23
N MET A 125 -7.73 25.78 -19.87
CA MET A 125 -8.92 24.95 -20.07
C MET A 125 -9.34 24.35 -18.72
N PRO A 126 -9.98 25.14 -17.84
CA PRO A 126 -10.33 24.68 -16.50
C PRO A 126 -11.42 23.61 -16.52
N VAL A 127 -11.34 22.69 -15.57
CA VAL A 127 -12.40 21.71 -15.32
C VAL A 127 -13.64 22.42 -14.80
N ARG A 128 -14.78 22.13 -15.41
CA ARG A 128 -16.10 22.61 -14.99
C ARG A 128 -17.01 21.42 -14.76
N VAL A 129 -17.76 21.46 -13.67
CA VAL A 129 -18.74 20.44 -13.32
C VAL A 129 -20.11 21.08 -13.23
N SER A 130 -21.12 20.40 -13.75
CA SER A 130 -22.53 20.76 -13.55
C SER A 130 -23.33 19.49 -13.28
N SER A 131 -24.32 19.54 -12.39
CA SER A 131 -25.14 18.37 -12.08
C SER A 131 -26.61 18.77 -11.94
N ASN A 132 -27.49 17.84 -12.31
CA ASN A 132 -28.93 17.89 -12.07
C ASN A 132 -29.41 16.51 -11.58
N ASP A 133 -30.72 16.29 -11.47
CA ASP A 133 -31.29 15.05 -10.95
C ASP A 133 -31.03 13.83 -11.85
N ARG A 134 -30.77 14.03 -13.15
CA ARG A 134 -30.57 12.97 -14.14
C ARG A 134 -29.12 12.64 -14.39
N SER A 135 -28.23 13.65 -14.37
CA SER A 135 -26.84 13.47 -14.76
C SER A 135 -25.86 14.41 -14.06
N LEU A 136 -24.58 14.02 -14.10
CA LEU A 136 -23.43 14.84 -13.76
C LEU A 136 -22.58 15.01 -15.02
N ILE A 137 -22.23 16.25 -15.35
CA ILE A 137 -21.48 16.62 -16.55
C ILE A 137 -20.13 17.21 -16.11
N VAL A 138 -19.04 16.66 -16.65
CA VAL A 138 -17.67 17.18 -16.47
C VAL A 138 -17.13 17.67 -17.81
N ASP A 139 -16.68 18.92 -17.86
CA ASP A 139 -16.08 19.55 -19.06
C ASP A 139 -14.62 19.93 -18.73
N THR A 140 -13.66 19.31 -19.42
CA THR A 140 -12.22 19.56 -19.26
C THR A 140 -11.70 20.66 -20.20
N GLY A 141 -12.60 21.30 -20.95
CA GLY A 141 -12.32 22.23 -22.04
C GLY A 141 -12.00 21.55 -23.37
N VAL A 142 -11.41 20.35 -23.37
CA VAL A 142 -11.14 19.56 -24.58
C VAL A 142 -12.09 18.37 -24.73
N ALA A 143 -12.67 17.87 -23.63
CA ALA A 143 -13.67 16.82 -23.64
C ALA A 143 -14.82 17.14 -22.65
N ARG A 144 -16.01 16.63 -22.96
CA ARG A 144 -17.21 16.72 -22.12
C ARG A 144 -17.78 15.34 -21.92
N TYR A 145 -17.93 14.96 -20.65
CA TYR A 145 -18.41 13.66 -20.21
C TYR A 145 -19.78 13.82 -19.55
N VAL A 146 -20.74 13.00 -19.94
CA VAL A 146 -22.08 12.94 -19.32
C VAL A 146 -22.18 11.62 -18.57
N ILE A 147 -22.42 11.68 -17.27
CA ILE A 147 -22.54 10.54 -16.37
C ILE A 147 -23.99 10.47 -15.89
N GLY A 148 -24.71 9.43 -16.25
CA GLY A 148 -26.09 9.19 -15.84
C GLY A 148 -26.20 8.82 -14.35
N LYS A 149 -27.33 9.17 -13.74
CA LYS A 149 -27.68 8.77 -12.36
C LYS A 149 -28.71 7.63 -12.30
N SER A 150 -29.26 7.22 -13.44
CA SER A 150 -30.26 6.14 -13.53
C SER A 150 -29.67 4.75 -13.72
N SER A 151 -28.43 4.66 -14.16
CA SER A 151 -27.70 3.42 -14.45
C SER A 151 -26.21 3.73 -14.49
N PHE A 152 -25.35 2.72 -14.33
CA PHE A 152 -23.90 2.88 -14.44
C PHE A 152 -23.34 2.28 -15.73
N ASN A 153 -22.84 3.13 -16.61
CA ASN A 153 -22.14 2.76 -17.84
C ASN A 153 -20.81 3.52 -18.02
N PHE A 154 -20.22 4.03 -16.93
CA PHE A 154 -19.13 5.02 -16.91
C PHE A 154 -19.52 6.39 -17.49
N PHE A 155 -19.94 6.42 -18.76
CA PHE A 155 -20.40 7.60 -19.48
C PHE A 155 -21.59 7.25 -20.37
N ASP A 156 -22.66 8.03 -20.29
CA ASP A 156 -23.72 8.00 -21.29
C ASP A 156 -23.21 8.57 -22.62
N GLN A 157 -22.45 9.66 -22.54
CA GLN A 157 -21.97 10.41 -23.70
C GLN A 157 -20.58 11.00 -23.44
N VAL A 158 -19.72 10.97 -24.46
CA VAL A 158 -18.45 11.69 -24.48
C VAL A 158 -18.32 12.48 -25.77
N PHE A 159 -18.11 13.78 -25.63
CA PHE A 159 -17.83 14.71 -26.72
C PHE A 159 -16.38 15.20 -26.64
N VAL A 160 -15.71 15.30 -27.77
CA VAL A 160 -14.31 15.76 -27.85
C VAL A 160 -14.18 16.88 -28.86
N ARG A 161 -13.35 17.87 -28.54
CA ARG A 161 -13.05 18.98 -29.44
C ARG A 161 -12.17 18.50 -30.59
N LYS A 162 -12.63 18.69 -31.81
CA LYS A 162 -11.84 18.40 -33.02
C LYS A 162 -10.95 19.59 -33.37
N ASP A 163 -9.65 19.36 -33.53
CA ASP A 163 -8.60 20.41 -33.59
C ASP A 163 -8.88 21.54 -34.60
N ARG A 164 -9.60 21.26 -35.69
CA ARG A 164 -9.84 22.22 -36.78
C ARG A 164 -11.15 23.02 -36.68
N SER A 165 -12.16 22.55 -35.95
CA SER A 165 -13.50 23.17 -35.96
C SER A 165 -13.83 23.95 -34.68
N ARG A 166 -13.07 23.74 -33.58
CA ARG A 166 -13.42 24.18 -32.21
C ARG A 166 -14.81 23.72 -31.75
N GLN A 167 -15.46 22.83 -32.49
CA GLN A 167 -16.74 22.23 -32.12
C GLN A 167 -16.50 20.91 -31.39
N MET A 168 -17.39 20.60 -30.46
CA MET A 168 -17.42 19.32 -29.75
C MET A 168 -18.20 18.32 -30.60
N GLU A 169 -17.57 17.19 -30.96
CA GLU A 169 -18.19 16.11 -31.72
C GLU A 169 -18.34 14.85 -30.83
N PRO A 170 -19.42 14.06 -30.99
CA PRO A 170 -19.64 12.87 -30.18
C PRO A 170 -18.69 11.71 -30.58
N VAL A 171 -17.93 11.21 -29.61
CA VAL A 171 -17.04 10.04 -29.75
C VAL A 171 -17.67 8.78 -29.20
N LEU A 172 -18.45 8.88 -28.12
CA LEU A 172 -19.17 7.76 -27.51
C LEU A 172 -20.58 8.20 -27.13
N MET A 173 -21.58 7.36 -27.46
CA MET A 173 -23.01 7.57 -27.21
C MET A 173 -23.65 6.22 -26.85
N GLN A 174 -23.79 5.93 -25.56
CA GLN A 174 -24.19 4.61 -25.06
C GLN A 174 -25.19 4.64 -23.90
N GLU A 175 -26.02 5.68 -23.83
CA GLU A 175 -27.08 5.76 -22.80
C GLU A 175 -27.90 4.47 -22.74
N GLY A 176 -27.97 3.86 -21.55
CA GLY A 176 -28.63 2.56 -21.34
C GLY A 176 -27.95 1.34 -21.96
N GLN A 177 -26.68 1.45 -22.36
CA GLN A 177 -25.86 0.36 -22.93
C GLN A 177 -24.45 0.36 -22.33
N GLY A 178 -23.71 -0.74 -22.52
CA GLY A 178 -22.34 -0.88 -22.00
C GLY A 178 -22.33 -1.23 -20.51
N GLY A 179 -21.42 -0.62 -19.75
CA GLY A 179 -21.33 -0.78 -18.30
C GLY A 179 -20.59 -2.03 -17.85
N LEU A 180 -20.88 -2.50 -16.64
CA LEU A 180 -20.27 -3.69 -16.06
C LEU A 180 -21.20 -4.87 -16.23
N ILE A 181 -20.67 -6.00 -16.69
CA ILE A 181 -21.40 -7.24 -16.89
C ILE A 181 -20.71 -8.35 -16.09
N LEU A 182 -21.41 -8.90 -15.11
CA LEU A 182 -21.01 -10.05 -14.32
C LEU A 182 -21.83 -11.26 -14.76
N LYS A 183 -21.18 -12.42 -14.90
CA LYS A 183 -21.84 -13.70 -15.14
C LYS A 183 -21.52 -14.65 -14.00
N ASP A 184 -22.54 -15.18 -13.34
CA ASP A 184 -22.37 -16.08 -12.20
C ASP A 184 -22.02 -17.52 -12.63
N ALA A 185 -21.83 -18.40 -11.65
CA ALA A 185 -21.53 -19.82 -11.85
C ALA A 185 -22.63 -20.59 -12.63
N ALA A 186 -23.88 -20.12 -12.60
CA ALA A 186 -25.00 -20.72 -13.32
C ALA A 186 -25.17 -20.13 -14.74
N GLY A 187 -24.33 -19.16 -15.10
CA GLY A 187 -24.40 -18.42 -16.35
C GLY A 187 -25.44 -17.31 -16.39
N LYS A 188 -26.02 -16.94 -15.25
CA LYS A 188 -26.95 -15.81 -15.13
C LYS A 188 -26.17 -14.49 -15.22
N ILE A 189 -26.74 -13.53 -15.94
CA ILE A 189 -26.13 -12.22 -16.21
C ILE A 189 -26.69 -11.19 -15.23
N PHE A 190 -25.79 -10.52 -14.52
CA PHE A 190 -26.07 -9.36 -13.69
C PHE A 190 -25.30 -8.17 -14.26
N ASP A 191 -25.95 -7.04 -14.48
CA ASP A 191 -25.30 -5.87 -15.05
C ASP A 191 -25.58 -4.60 -14.23
N SER A 192 -24.75 -3.60 -14.43
CA SER A 192 -24.83 -2.32 -13.72
C SER A 192 -25.83 -1.32 -14.31
N LEU A 193 -26.61 -1.73 -15.33
CA LEU A 193 -27.64 -0.91 -15.96
C LEU A 193 -29.03 -1.15 -15.37
N GLN A 194 -29.25 -2.32 -14.75
CA GLN A 194 -30.57 -2.71 -14.23
C GLN A 194 -30.96 -2.03 -12.91
N ASP A 195 -30.04 -1.36 -12.22
CA ASP A 195 -30.32 -0.60 -10.99
C ASP A 195 -29.54 0.73 -11.00
N PRO A 196 -30.14 1.83 -10.52
CA PRO A 196 -29.40 3.08 -10.32
C PRO A 196 -28.23 2.86 -9.35
N PRO A 197 -27.08 3.54 -9.55
CA PRO A 197 -26.03 3.55 -8.55
C PRO A 197 -26.57 4.09 -7.23
N GLU A 198 -26.15 3.52 -6.11
CA GLU A 198 -26.52 4.02 -4.78
C GLU A 198 -26.01 5.44 -4.55
N THR A 199 -24.81 5.75 -5.07
CA THR A 199 -24.21 7.08 -4.98
C THR A 199 -23.55 7.49 -6.29
N VAL A 200 -23.74 8.74 -6.70
CA VAL A 200 -22.97 9.44 -7.75
C VAL A 200 -22.61 10.82 -7.21
N GLU A 201 -21.37 10.97 -6.76
CA GLU A 201 -20.93 12.12 -5.96
C GLU A 201 -19.68 12.78 -6.55
N LEU A 202 -19.59 14.10 -6.37
CA LEU A 202 -18.37 14.85 -6.66
C LEU A 202 -17.49 14.81 -5.40
N GLU A 203 -16.51 13.90 -5.40
CA GLU A 203 -15.59 13.68 -4.27
C GLU A 203 -14.53 14.79 -4.18
N GLU A 204 -14.06 15.27 -5.33
CA GLU A 204 -13.12 16.39 -5.41
C GLU A 204 -13.45 17.29 -6.60
N TRP A 205 -13.33 18.61 -6.44
CA TRP A 205 -13.48 19.56 -7.53
C TRP A 205 -12.63 20.81 -7.35
N GLY A 206 -11.86 21.12 -8.38
CA GLY A 206 -11.36 22.46 -8.65
C GLY A 206 -10.97 22.62 -10.12
N PRO A 207 -10.26 23.70 -10.47
CA PRO A 207 -10.02 24.04 -11.88
C PRO A 207 -9.02 23.11 -12.56
N MET A 208 -8.15 22.43 -11.82
CA MET A 208 -7.14 21.51 -12.36
C MET A 208 -7.66 20.08 -12.50
N ARG A 209 -8.47 19.64 -11.54
CA ARG A 209 -8.91 18.25 -11.40
C ARG A 209 -10.30 18.17 -10.79
N ALA A 210 -11.09 17.19 -11.26
CA ALA A 210 -12.29 16.74 -10.60
C ALA A 210 -12.30 15.22 -10.46
N VAL A 211 -12.87 14.71 -9.37
CA VAL A 211 -13.04 13.27 -9.11
C VAL A 211 -14.52 12.99 -8.84
N VAL A 212 -15.10 12.11 -9.66
CA VAL A 212 -16.48 11.62 -9.47
C VAL A 212 -16.41 10.21 -8.90
N ARG A 213 -17.08 10.00 -7.77
CA ARG A 213 -17.19 8.71 -7.07
C ARG A 213 -18.58 8.12 -7.32
N ILE A 214 -18.62 6.88 -7.81
CA ILE A 214 -19.83 6.13 -8.11
C ILE A 214 -19.78 4.80 -7.38
N ARG A 215 -20.85 4.41 -6.70
CA ARG A 215 -20.96 3.09 -6.05
C ARG A 215 -22.34 2.51 -6.28
N GLY A 216 -22.41 1.22 -6.58
CA GLY A 216 -23.67 0.53 -6.85
C GLY A 216 -23.53 -0.99 -6.88
N VAL A 217 -24.61 -1.67 -7.25
CA VAL A 217 -24.75 -3.13 -7.19
C VAL A 217 -25.13 -3.71 -8.54
N PHE A 218 -24.95 -5.01 -8.71
CA PHE A 218 -25.33 -5.73 -9.92
C PHE A 218 -26.71 -6.36 -9.79
N LYS A 219 -27.51 -6.24 -10.85
CA LYS A 219 -28.88 -6.76 -10.88
C LYS A 219 -29.20 -7.35 -12.23
N THR A 220 -30.07 -8.35 -12.25
CA THR A 220 -30.56 -8.97 -13.46
C THR A 220 -31.78 -8.24 -14.01
N ALA A 221 -32.10 -8.48 -15.28
CA ALA A 221 -33.29 -7.89 -15.92
C ALA A 221 -34.62 -8.35 -15.29
N ASP A 222 -34.67 -9.52 -14.66
CA ASP A 222 -35.81 -10.03 -13.88
C ASP A 222 -35.84 -9.52 -12.43
N GLY A 223 -34.84 -8.72 -12.02
CA GLY A 223 -34.86 -7.96 -10.77
C GLY A 223 -34.10 -8.58 -9.59
N GLU A 224 -33.33 -9.65 -9.81
CA GLU A 224 -32.53 -10.30 -8.77
C GLU A 224 -31.16 -9.63 -8.61
N TYR A 225 -30.74 -9.43 -7.35
CA TYR A 225 -29.41 -8.89 -7.02
C TYR A 225 -28.36 -9.99 -7.01
N PHE A 226 -27.16 -9.70 -7.52
CA PHE A 226 -26.00 -10.57 -7.30
C PHE A 226 -25.60 -10.49 -5.83
N ALA A 227 -25.30 -11.63 -5.19
CA ALA A 227 -24.88 -11.69 -3.78
C ALA A 227 -25.81 -10.88 -2.82
N PRO A 228 -27.11 -11.21 -2.76
CA PRO A 228 -28.09 -10.41 -2.04
C PRO A 228 -27.79 -10.37 -0.53
N SER A 229 -28.19 -9.26 0.11
CA SER A 229 -28.03 -9.09 1.55
C SER A 229 -28.82 -10.16 2.32
N VAL A 230 -28.18 -10.78 3.32
CA VAL A 230 -28.80 -11.83 4.13
C VAL A 230 -29.40 -11.21 5.38
N LYS A 231 -30.70 -11.43 5.59
CA LYS A 231 -31.46 -10.95 6.77
C LYS A 231 -32.13 -12.12 7.46
N ASN A 232 -32.07 -12.16 8.80
CA ASN A 232 -32.71 -13.19 9.63
C ASN A 232 -32.34 -14.63 9.20
N HIS A 233 -31.04 -14.90 9.05
CA HIS A 233 -30.57 -16.22 8.64
C HIS A 233 -31.04 -17.29 9.64
N PRO A 234 -31.65 -18.42 9.22
CA PRO A 234 -32.22 -19.41 10.13
C PRO A 234 -31.20 -20.00 11.12
N GLU A 235 -29.99 -20.29 10.64
CA GLU A 235 -28.90 -20.81 11.46
C GLU A 235 -28.14 -19.71 12.23
N TYR A 236 -28.26 -18.46 11.78
CA TYR A 236 -27.55 -17.32 12.35
C TYR A 236 -28.55 -16.19 12.65
N PRO A 237 -29.48 -16.39 13.60
CA PRO A 237 -30.60 -15.49 13.84
C PRO A 237 -30.18 -14.11 14.36
N ARG A 238 -28.95 -13.98 14.85
CA ARG A 238 -28.36 -12.71 15.28
C ARG A 238 -27.53 -12.04 14.20
N PHE A 239 -27.38 -12.62 13.01
CA PHE A 239 -26.59 -12.02 11.94
C PHE A 239 -27.30 -10.79 11.38
N SER A 240 -26.57 -9.67 11.32
CA SER A 240 -27.03 -8.45 10.65
C SER A 240 -25.97 -7.90 9.72
N GLN A 241 -26.43 -7.24 8.65
CA GLN A 241 -25.60 -6.57 7.67
C GLN A 241 -26.15 -5.16 7.45
N PRO A 242 -25.28 -4.16 7.26
CA PRO A 242 -25.70 -2.78 7.01
C PRO A 242 -26.15 -2.55 5.56
N TYR A 243 -26.13 -3.56 4.70
CA TYR A 243 -26.44 -3.41 3.28
C TYR A 243 -27.91 -3.70 2.96
N THR A 244 -28.47 -2.89 2.06
CA THR A 244 -29.89 -2.96 1.74
C THR A 244 -30.19 -4.06 0.72
N SER A 245 -29.40 -4.10 -0.36
CA SER A 245 -29.68 -4.93 -1.55
C SER A 245 -28.67 -6.08 -1.71
N SER A 246 -27.38 -5.78 -1.71
CA SER A 246 -26.30 -6.75 -1.96
C SER A 246 -25.13 -6.49 -1.01
N PHE A 247 -24.30 -7.49 -0.75
CA PHE A 247 -22.99 -7.29 -0.11
C PHE A 247 -21.84 -7.21 -1.13
N PHE A 248 -22.13 -7.28 -2.43
CA PHE A 248 -21.15 -7.17 -3.51
C PHE A 248 -21.37 -5.88 -4.32
N TYR A 249 -20.36 -5.03 -4.36
CA TYR A 249 -20.47 -3.69 -4.96
C TYR A 249 -19.42 -3.46 -6.05
N TYR A 250 -19.80 -2.65 -7.04
CA TYR A 250 -18.83 -1.89 -7.82
C TYR A 250 -18.65 -0.50 -7.21
N HIS A 251 -17.41 -0.03 -7.15
CA HIS A 251 -17.06 1.30 -6.67
C HIS A 251 -16.03 1.91 -7.63
N CYS A 252 -16.43 2.97 -8.34
CA CYS A 252 -15.66 3.59 -9.40
C CYS A 252 -15.32 5.04 -9.05
N ARG A 253 -14.05 5.42 -9.20
CA ARG A 253 -13.59 6.81 -9.17
C ARG A 253 -13.09 7.21 -10.55
N LEU A 254 -13.67 8.29 -11.09
CA LEU A 254 -13.32 8.88 -12.37
C LEU A 254 -12.59 10.20 -12.14
N SER A 255 -11.30 10.26 -12.46
CA SER A 255 -10.49 11.49 -12.35
C SER A 255 -10.32 12.18 -13.71
N PHE A 256 -10.77 13.42 -13.78
CA PHE A 256 -10.71 14.29 -14.96
C PHE A 256 -9.72 15.42 -14.74
N TYR A 257 -9.00 15.81 -15.78
CA TYR A 257 -7.92 16.79 -15.69
C TYR A 257 -8.11 17.92 -16.71
N ALA A 258 -7.74 19.14 -16.31
CA ALA A 258 -7.78 20.32 -17.16
C ALA A 258 -7.06 20.08 -18.49
N GLY A 259 -7.72 20.37 -19.60
CA GLY A 259 -7.14 20.23 -20.94
C GLY A 259 -6.82 18.81 -21.39
N LYS A 260 -7.35 17.76 -20.73
CA LYS A 260 -7.17 16.35 -21.14
C LYS A 260 -8.47 15.72 -21.64
N SER A 261 -8.35 14.89 -22.67
CA SER A 261 -9.42 14.06 -23.25
C SER A 261 -9.46 12.65 -22.65
N TYR A 262 -8.47 12.32 -21.82
CA TYR A 262 -8.44 11.07 -21.09
C TYR A 262 -8.96 11.24 -19.67
N VAL A 263 -9.49 10.13 -19.15
CA VAL A 263 -9.99 9.97 -17.79
C VAL A 263 -9.28 8.79 -17.15
N ARG A 264 -8.82 8.97 -15.92
CA ARG A 264 -8.29 7.87 -15.10
C ARG A 264 -9.44 7.23 -14.34
N VAL A 265 -9.57 5.91 -14.44
CA VAL A 265 -10.61 5.10 -13.85
C VAL A 265 -9.99 4.18 -12.81
N VAL A 266 -10.45 4.28 -11.56
CA VAL A 266 -10.12 3.35 -10.48
C VAL A 266 -11.41 2.62 -10.11
N LEU A 267 -11.49 1.35 -10.46
CA LEU A 267 -12.69 0.52 -10.30
C LEU A 267 -12.41 -0.60 -9.29
N THR A 268 -13.03 -0.55 -8.13
CA THR A 268 -12.92 -1.52 -7.06
C THR A 268 -14.17 -2.40 -7.03
N MET A 269 -13.99 -3.72 -7.07
CA MET A 269 -15.04 -4.66 -6.67
C MET A 269 -14.91 -4.93 -5.19
N GLU A 270 -16.01 -4.79 -4.46
CA GLU A 270 -16.05 -4.97 -3.01
C GLU A 270 -16.84 -6.23 -2.68
N ASN A 271 -16.19 -7.27 -2.15
CA ASN A 271 -16.91 -8.32 -1.44
C ASN A 271 -16.99 -7.96 0.04
N ASN A 272 -18.06 -7.29 0.44
CA ASN A 272 -18.28 -6.90 1.83
C ASN A 272 -18.88 -8.03 2.69
N GLY A 273 -18.93 -9.27 2.19
CA GLY A 273 -19.50 -10.43 2.88
C GLY A 273 -18.82 -10.73 4.23
N ALA A 274 -19.54 -11.44 5.10
CA ALA A 274 -18.98 -12.01 6.32
C ALA A 274 -18.02 -13.16 6.03
N ASN A 275 -16.89 -13.23 6.74
CA ASN A 275 -15.94 -14.33 6.57
C ASN A 275 -16.56 -15.64 7.07
N GLY A 276 -17.20 -15.63 8.25
CA GLY A 276 -17.95 -16.79 8.77
C GLY A 276 -17.08 -17.98 9.20
N ARG A 277 -15.75 -17.91 9.05
CA ARG A 277 -14.82 -18.99 9.42
C ARG A 277 -14.04 -18.71 10.70
N THR A 278 -14.32 -17.60 11.38
CA THR A 278 -13.42 -17.04 12.40
C THR A 278 -14.13 -16.80 13.73
N ASN A 279 -13.51 -17.01 14.89
CA ASN A 279 -14.15 -16.70 16.18
C ASN A 279 -14.19 -15.16 16.40
N PRO A 280 -15.34 -14.55 16.73
CA PRO A 280 -16.65 -15.16 17.01
C PRO A 280 -17.59 -15.32 15.81
N GLU A 281 -17.25 -14.79 14.65
CA GLU A 281 -18.05 -14.80 13.41
C GLU A 281 -18.57 -16.19 13.00
N GLN A 282 -17.78 -17.26 13.15
CA GLN A 282 -18.16 -18.66 12.93
C GLN A 282 -19.37 -19.12 13.75
N SER A 283 -19.70 -18.40 14.82
CA SER A 283 -20.83 -18.71 15.69
C SER A 283 -22.06 -17.83 15.43
N TYR A 284 -21.96 -16.79 14.59
CA TYR A 284 -23.07 -15.88 14.35
C TYR A 284 -23.23 -15.37 12.91
N ALA A 285 -22.39 -15.77 11.96
CA ALA A 285 -22.48 -15.34 10.57
C ALA A 285 -22.15 -16.46 9.59
N PRO A 286 -22.82 -16.50 8.42
CA PRO A 286 -22.48 -17.42 7.34
C PRO A 286 -21.20 -17.00 6.63
N VAL A 287 -20.58 -17.95 5.92
CA VAL A 287 -19.52 -17.66 4.95
C VAL A 287 -20.13 -17.01 3.70
N GLN A 288 -19.63 -15.84 3.30
CA GLN A 288 -20.14 -15.08 2.16
C GLN A 288 -19.05 -14.77 1.12
N ALA A 289 -18.37 -15.82 0.65
CA ALA A 289 -17.59 -15.73 -0.58
C ALA A 289 -18.52 -15.69 -1.80
N VAL A 290 -18.10 -15.05 -2.88
CA VAL A 290 -18.83 -15.06 -4.16
C VAL A 290 -18.11 -15.93 -5.18
N VAL A 291 -18.90 -16.63 -6.01
CA VAL A 291 -18.40 -17.47 -7.09
C VAL A 291 -19.00 -17.00 -8.41
N PHE A 292 -18.15 -16.76 -9.41
CA PHE A 292 -18.58 -16.25 -10.71
C PHE A 292 -17.66 -16.71 -11.86
N ASP A 293 -18.18 -16.64 -13.08
CA ASP A 293 -17.51 -17.05 -14.33
C ASP A 293 -16.69 -15.90 -14.91
N GLN A 294 -17.26 -14.69 -14.95
CA GLN A 294 -16.57 -13.54 -15.53
C GLN A 294 -17.11 -12.19 -15.04
N LEU A 295 -16.28 -11.16 -15.17
CA LEU A 295 -16.64 -9.75 -15.01
C LEU A 295 -15.96 -8.91 -16.10
N GLU A 296 -16.76 -8.17 -16.86
CA GLU A 296 -16.30 -7.31 -17.95
C GLU A 296 -16.76 -5.86 -17.80
N ALA A 297 -15.93 -4.90 -18.23
CA ALA A 297 -16.33 -3.53 -18.52
C ALA A 297 -16.51 -3.33 -20.03
N VAL A 298 -17.68 -2.83 -20.46
CA VAL A 298 -18.09 -2.74 -21.87
C VAL A 298 -18.32 -1.30 -22.29
N PHE A 299 -17.72 -0.92 -23.42
CA PHE A 299 -17.84 0.41 -24.02
C PHE A 299 -18.35 0.30 -25.47
N ARG A 300 -19.48 0.94 -25.77
CA ARG A 300 -20.07 1.04 -27.12
C ARG A 300 -19.64 2.34 -27.78
N VAL A 301 -18.65 2.26 -28.65
CA VAL A 301 -18.00 3.44 -29.26
C VAL A 301 -18.84 4.01 -30.38
N SER A 302 -19.19 3.20 -31.36
CA SER A 302 -20.05 3.61 -32.47
C SER A 302 -20.75 2.42 -33.12
N SER A 303 -21.61 2.68 -34.12
CA SER A 303 -22.23 1.64 -34.94
C SER A 303 -21.41 1.30 -36.20
N ALA A 304 -20.12 1.64 -36.23
CA ALA A 304 -19.27 1.38 -37.39
C ALA A 304 -19.14 -0.12 -37.67
N ALA A 305 -19.22 -0.49 -38.95
CA ALA A 305 -19.08 -1.87 -39.40
C ALA A 305 -17.61 -2.29 -39.61
N GLN A 306 -16.67 -1.35 -39.52
CA GLN A 306 -15.25 -1.60 -39.72
C GLN A 306 -14.44 -0.79 -38.71
N ALA A 307 -13.32 -1.35 -38.26
CA ALA A 307 -12.38 -0.69 -37.38
C ALA A 307 -10.96 -1.22 -37.56
N VAL A 308 -10.01 -0.55 -36.92
CA VAL A 308 -8.63 -1.01 -36.76
C VAL A 308 -8.29 -1.04 -35.27
N ILE A 309 -7.82 -2.17 -34.79
CA ILE A 309 -7.20 -2.29 -33.47
C ILE A 309 -5.70 -2.10 -33.61
N LYS A 310 -5.14 -1.21 -32.80
CA LYS A 310 -3.69 -1.04 -32.63
C LYS A 310 -3.30 -1.45 -31.22
N THR A 311 -2.31 -2.33 -31.11
CA THR A 311 -1.73 -2.81 -29.85
C THR A 311 -0.25 -3.09 -30.07
N GLN A 312 0.48 -3.57 -29.06
CA GLN A 312 1.92 -3.82 -29.13
C GLN A 312 2.32 -4.56 -30.42
N ASP A 313 3.11 -3.88 -31.27
CA ASP A 313 3.64 -4.36 -32.55
C ASP A 313 2.59 -4.98 -33.50
N LEU A 314 1.32 -4.61 -33.36
CA LEU A 314 0.23 -5.22 -34.13
C LEU A 314 -0.86 -4.21 -34.48
N SER A 315 -1.28 -4.23 -35.76
CA SER A 315 -2.41 -3.47 -36.29
C SER A 315 -3.35 -4.43 -37.01
N VAL A 316 -4.59 -4.55 -36.51
CA VAL A 316 -5.57 -5.54 -36.96
C VAL A 316 -6.81 -4.85 -37.52
N PRO A 317 -7.10 -4.96 -38.83
CA PRO A 317 -8.38 -4.54 -39.36
C PRO A 317 -9.49 -5.52 -38.94
N LEU A 318 -10.66 -4.98 -38.59
CA LEU A 318 -11.86 -5.73 -38.25
C LEU A 318 -12.99 -5.37 -39.20
N GLN A 319 -13.69 -6.38 -39.71
CA GLN A 319 -14.97 -6.28 -40.42
C GLN A 319 -16.14 -6.54 -39.46
N ALA A 320 -17.37 -6.33 -39.93
CA ALA A 320 -18.58 -6.27 -39.10
C ALA A 320 -18.81 -7.45 -38.15
N ARG A 321 -18.30 -8.64 -38.49
CA ARG A 321 -18.46 -9.87 -37.71
C ARG A 321 -17.17 -10.33 -37.04
N ASP A 322 -16.07 -9.62 -37.30
CA ASP A 322 -14.77 -10.01 -36.77
C ASP A 322 -14.73 -9.77 -35.27
N ARG A 323 -14.16 -10.75 -34.55
CA ARG A 323 -13.96 -10.70 -33.10
C ARG A 323 -12.49 -10.70 -32.81
N PHE A 324 -12.02 -9.63 -32.17
CA PHE A 324 -10.67 -9.54 -31.63
C PHE A 324 -10.67 -9.98 -30.16
N ALA A 325 -9.65 -10.72 -29.74
CA ALA A 325 -9.37 -10.99 -28.34
C ALA A 325 -7.86 -10.96 -28.09
N LEU A 326 -7.43 -10.27 -27.04
CA LEU A 326 -6.10 -10.35 -26.45
C LEU A 326 -6.28 -10.92 -25.04
N LEU A 327 -5.83 -12.14 -24.82
CA LEU A 327 -5.81 -12.80 -23.52
C LEU A 327 -4.40 -12.78 -22.96
N GLN A 328 -4.26 -12.44 -21.68
CA GLN A 328 -3.03 -12.57 -20.90
C GLN A 328 -3.33 -13.45 -19.69
N ASP A 329 -2.54 -14.52 -19.56
CA ASP A 329 -2.74 -15.55 -18.56
C ASP A 329 -1.39 -16.21 -18.18
N TRP A 330 -1.42 -17.29 -17.41
CA TRP A 330 -0.24 -18.05 -17.01
C TRP A 330 -0.34 -19.52 -17.43
N ARG A 331 0.76 -20.05 -17.98
CA ARG A 331 0.77 -21.41 -18.52
C ARG A 331 0.92 -22.45 -17.40
N GLU A 332 -0.05 -23.35 -17.31
CA GLU A 332 0.07 -24.54 -16.49
C GLU A 332 0.98 -25.62 -17.12
N ASN A 333 1.66 -26.41 -16.29
CA ASN A 333 2.42 -27.62 -16.59
C ASN A 333 1.72 -28.86 -16.02
N LEU A 334 0.66 -29.31 -16.69
CA LEU A 334 -0.14 -30.47 -16.29
C LEU A 334 0.58 -31.84 -16.40
N THR A 335 1.84 -31.85 -16.82
CA THR A 335 2.58 -33.06 -17.19
C THR A 335 3.70 -33.44 -16.23
N ASP A 336 3.95 -32.66 -15.16
CA ASP A 336 4.97 -32.98 -14.15
C ASP A 336 4.51 -34.16 -13.24
N PRO A 337 5.25 -35.28 -13.18
CA PRO A 337 4.87 -36.48 -12.43
C PRO A 337 5.03 -36.39 -10.90
N LYS A 338 4.99 -35.21 -10.26
CA LYS A 338 5.02 -35.06 -8.79
C LYS A 338 3.77 -35.63 -8.12
N LYS A 339 3.67 -36.97 -8.08
CA LYS A 339 2.77 -37.71 -7.20
C LYS A 339 3.08 -37.32 -5.75
N GLY A 340 2.14 -36.68 -5.07
CA GLY A 340 2.20 -36.43 -3.62
C GLY A 340 2.56 -35.02 -3.17
N THR A 341 2.69 -34.03 -4.07
CA THR A 341 2.83 -32.61 -3.69
C THR A 341 1.57 -31.82 -4.05
N ARG A 342 1.00 -31.08 -3.09
CA ARG A 342 -0.18 -30.19 -3.25
C ARG A 342 0.11 -28.90 -4.04
N GLU A 343 1.17 -28.88 -4.85
CA GLU A 343 1.70 -27.69 -5.52
C GLU A 343 0.86 -27.31 -6.75
N PRO A 344 0.55 -26.01 -6.96
CA PRO A 344 -0.17 -25.54 -8.13
C PRO A 344 0.67 -25.73 -9.40
N VAL A 345 -0.01 -25.68 -10.54
CA VAL A 345 0.51 -26.29 -11.77
C VAL A 345 1.22 -25.28 -12.65
N PHE A 346 1.82 -24.20 -12.14
CA PHE A 346 2.30 -23.08 -12.96
C PHE A 346 3.82 -23.04 -13.18
N GLU A 347 4.35 -23.81 -14.14
CA GLU A 347 5.81 -23.82 -14.40
C GLU A 347 6.23 -23.14 -15.72
N LYS A 348 5.30 -22.82 -16.63
CA LYS A 348 5.65 -22.32 -17.97
C LYS A 348 5.58 -20.79 -18.13
N GLY A 349 5.35 -20.06 -17.04
CA GLY A 349 5.39 -18.61 -17.00
C GLY A 349 4.16 -17.91 -17.61
N PRO A 350 4.15 -16.56 -17.60
CA PRO A 350 3.08 -15.77 -18.19
C PRO A 350 3.08 -15.92 -19.71
N TYR A 351 1.91 -15.81 -20.32
CA TYR A 351 1.76 -15.72 -21.77
C TYR A 351 0.62 -14.79 -22.16
N TYR A 352 0.70 -14.22 -23.36
CA TYR A 352 -0.44 -13.62 -24.03
C TYR A 352 -0.66 -14.24 -25.41
N GLU A 353 -1.91 -14.16 -25.85
CA GLU A 353 -2.33 -14.52 -27.19
C GLU A 353 -3.33 -13.51 -27.74
N VAL A 354 -3.10 -13.07 -28.97
CA VAL A 354 -4.04 -12.29 -29.77
C VAL A 354 -4.71 -13.21 -30.78
N ARG A 355 -6.04 -13.23 -30.79
CA ARG A 355 -6.87 -13.96 -31.75
C ARG A 355 -7.79 -13.03 -32.52
N VAL A 356 -8.06 -13.39 -33.77
CA VAL A 356 -9.11 -12.80 -34.60
C VAL A 356 -9.97 -13.91 -35.16
N ASN A 357 -11.25 -13.94 -34.83
CA ASN A 357 -12.16 -15.03 -35.20
C ASN A 357 -11.60 -16.41 -34.81
N GLU A 358 -11.11 -16.50 -33.57
CA GLU A 358 -10.47 -17.70 -33.00
C GLU A 358 -9.12 -18.08 -33.63
N GLU A 359 -8.70 -17.44 -34.74
CA GLU A 359 -7.39 -17.64 -35.34
C GLU A 359 -6.32 -16.85 -34.59
N SER A 360 -5.28 -17.53 -34.13
CA SER A 360 -4.11 -16.90 -33.50
C SER A 360 -3.39 -15.97 -34.49
N ARG A 361 -3.15 -14.73 -34.07
CA ARG A 361 -2.41 -13.70 -34.82
C ARG A 361 -1.04 -13.40 -34.22
N LYS A 362 -0.93 -13.45 -32.90
CA LYS A 362 0.30 -13.13 -32.17
C LYS A 362 0.31 -13.83 -30.82
N THR A 363 1.49 -14.24 -30.38
CA THR A 363 1.75 -14.71 -29.02
C THR A 363 3.01 -14.04 -28.46
N GLY A 364 3.12 -14.04 -27.14
CA GLY A 364 4.32 -13.63 -26.41
C GLY A 364 4.16 -13.91 -24.92
N ASP A 365 5.06 -13.39 -24.10
CA ASP A 365 5.07 -13.70 -22.66
C ASP A 365 4.23 -12.69 -21.85
N ARG A 366 4.44 -11.39 -22.11
CA ARG A 366 3.84 -10.29 -21.35
C ARG A 366 3.39 -9.18 -22.28
N HIS A 367 2.13 -8.79 -22.18
CA HIS A 367 1.58 -7.64 -22.90
C HIS A 367 1.49 -6.41 -21.99
N PRO A 368 1.86 -5.19 -22.44
CA PRO A 368 1.88 -3.97 -21.64
C PRO A 368 0.49 -3.41 -21.29
N GLY A 369 -0.58 -4.04 -21.78
CA GLY A 369 -1.96 -3.70 -21.41
C GLY A 369 -2.54 -2.44 -22.06
N TRP A 370 -2.01 -1.98 -23.20
CA TRP A 370 -2.58 -0.85 -23.96
C TRP A 370 -3.12 -1.25 -25.32
N PHE A 371 -4.14 -0.54 -25.79
CA PHE A 371 -4.83 -0.82 -27.05
C PHE A 371 -5.59 0.43 -27.52
N ARG A 372 -5.82 0.52 -28.83
CA ARG A 372 -6.59 1.58 -29.46
C ARG A 372 -7.53 1.01 -30.51
N LEU A 373 -8.82 1.33 -30.40
CA LEU A 373 -9.84 1.06 -31.40
C LEU A 373 -10.06 2.33 -32.24
N GLU A 374 -9.90 2.24 -33.56
CA GLU A 374 -10.21 3.31 -34.51
C GLU A 374 -11.29 2.83 -35.48
N THR A 375 -12.47 3.45 -35.43
CA THR A 375 -13.62 3.07 -36.26
C THR A 375 -13.53 3.72 -37.65
N SER A 376 -14.18 3.12 -38.64
CA SER A 376 -14.20 3.64 -40.02
C SER A 376 -14.88 5.01 -40.18
N ASP A 377 -15.71 5.41 -39.22
CA ASP A 377 -16.33 6.74 -39.14
C ASP A 377 -15.42 7.79 -38.46
N GLY A 378 -14.18 7.41 -38.12
CA GLY A 378 -13.12 8.29 -37.65
C GLY A 378 -13.05 8.47 -36.14
N ARG A 379 -13.90 7.81 -35.34
CA ARG A 379 -13.85 7.86 -33.86
C ARG A 379 -12.74 6.94 -33.34
N ALA A 380 -12.16 7.29 -32.20
CA ALA A 380 -11.13 6.50 -31.58
C ALA A 380 -11.28 6.44 -30.05
N VAL A 381 -11.02 5.26 -29.50
CA VAL A 381 -10.88 5.05 -28.05
C VAL A 381 -9.58 4.32 -27.78
N SER A 382 -8.75 4.90 -26.91
CA SER A 382 -7.53 4.28 -26.41
C SER A 382 -7.71 3.89 -24.95
N VAL A 383 -7.13 2.77 -24.57
CA VAL A 383 -7.14 2.28 -23.20
C VAL A 383 -5.75 1.80 -22.81
N ALA A 384 -5.40 2.02 -21.55
CA ALA A 384 -4.26 1.40 -20.90
C ALA A 384 -4.71 0.85 -19.55
N LEU A 385 -4.54 -0.45 -19.31
CA LEU A 385 -4.84 -1.14 -18.06
C LEU A 385 -3.55 -1.35 -17.27
N LEU A 386 -3.50 -0.81 -16.05
CA LEU A 386 -2.36 -0.92 -15.16
C LEU A 386 -2.14 -2.38 -14.76
N HIS A 387 -0.88 -2.80 -14.74
CA HIS A 387 -0.45 -4.13 -14.27
C HIS A 387 -1.17 -5.30 -14.98
N PHE A 388 -1.39 -5.19 -16.30
CA PHE A 388 -2.18 -6.13 -17.10
C PHE A 388 -1.69 -7.57 -17.03
N TRP A 389 -0.39 -7.81 -17.18
CA TRP A 389 0.17 -9.16 -17.09
C TRP A 389 0.47 -9.58 -15.66
N GLU A 390 0.78 -8.62 -14.79
CA GLU A 390 1.06 -8.89 -13.38
C GLU A 390 -0.20 -9.35 -12.62
N ASN A 391 -1.39 -8.86 -12.99
CA ASN A 391 -2.68 -9.22 -12.39
C ASN A 391 -3.48 -10.21 -13.25
N TYR A 392 -2.80 -11.10 -13.97
CA TYR A 392 -3.47 -12.12 -14.77
C TYR A 392 -4.50 -12.92 -13.94
N PRO A 393 -5.49 -13.56 -14.58
CA PRO A 393 -5.83 -13.45 -15.99
C PRO A 393 -6.48 -12.09 -16.32
N LYS A 394 -6.24 -11.59 -17.54
CA LYS A 394 -6.85 -10.36 -18.08
C LYS A 394 -7.12 -10.52 -19.57
N LYS A 395 -8.20 -9.90 -20.05
CA LYS A 395 -8.59 -9.97 -21.46
C LYS A 395 -9.06 -8.64 -21.99
N ILE A 396 -8.79 -8.39 -23.26
CA ILE A 396 -9.36 -7.28 -24.00
C ILE A 396 -9.99 -7.85 -25.26
N SER A 397 -11.29 -7.63 -25.43
CA SER A 397 -12.01 -8.09 -26.61
C SER A 397 -12.61 -6.91 -27.36
N ALA A 398 -12.73 -7.01 -28.68
CA ALA A 398 -13.34 -5.96 -29.46
C ALA A 398 -14.14 -6.49 -30.65
N LEU A 399 -15.23 -5.79 -30.94
CA LEU A 399 -15.92 -5.75 -32.22
C LEU A 399 -15.63 -4.37 -32.86
N PRO A 400 -15.94 -4.14 -34.15
CA PRO A 400 -15.69 -2.84 -34.76
C PRO A 400 -16.22 -1.62 -33.99
N GLY A 401 -17.37 -1.74 -33.32
CA GLY A 401 -17.99 -0.66 -32.55
C GLY A 401 -18.01 -0.84 -31.02
N GLU A 402 -17.36 -1.88 -30.50
CA GLU A 402 -17.42 -2.24 -29.08
C GLU A 402 -16.05 -2.66 -28.56
N LEU A 403 -15.70 -2.18 -27.37
CA LEU A 403 -14.53 -2.58 -26.63
C LEU A 403 -14.95 -3.20 -25.28
N ARG A 404 -14.31 -4.31 -24.91
CA ARG A 404 -14.53 -5.03 -23.64
C ARG A 404 -13.23 -5.22 -22.89
N LEU A 405 -13.24 -4.95 -21.59
CA LEU A 405 -12.16 -5.25 -20.66
C LEU A 405 -12.60 -6.40 -19.76
N GLY A 406 -12.08 -7.60 -19.99
CA GLY A 406 -12.22 -8.73 -19.08
C GLY A 406 -11.34 -8.51 -17.85
N LEU A 407 -11.95 -8.01 -16.78
CA LEU A 407 -11.30 -7.78 -15.48
C LEU A 407 -11.05 -9.12 -14.78
N TRP A 408 -12.00 -10.03 -14.93
CA TRP A 408 -11.85 -11.48 -14.73
C TRP A 408 -12.49 -12.15 -15.95
N PRO A 409 -11.69 -12.63 -16.91
CA PRO A 409 -12.21 -13.24 -18.12
C PRO A 409 -12.65 -14.69 -17.90
N GLU A 410 -13.51 -15.22 -18.76
CA GLU A 410 -14.06 -16.58 -18.67
C GLU A 410 -13.01 -17.70 -18.80
N GLU A 411 -11.84 -17.40 -19.36
CA GLU A 411 -10.74 -18.37 -19.44
C GLU A 411 -10.03 -18.63 -18.10
N GLY A 412 -10.24 -17.76 -17.12
CA GLY A 412 -9.53 -17.83 -15.85
C GLY A 412 -10.36 -18.39 -14.71
N TYR A 413 -9.67 -18.71 -13.62
CA TYR A 413 -10.26 -19.27 -12.42
C TYR A 413 -9.37 -19.00 -11.20
N TYR A 414 -9.93 -19.18 -10.00
CA TYR A 414 -9.20 -19.14 -8.74
C TYR A 414 -10.05 -19.77 -7.63
N PRO A 415 -9.51 -20.51 -6.65
CA PRO A 415 -8.10 -20.88 -6.44
C PRO A 415 -7.60 -21.97 -7.39
N HIS A 416 -6.32 -22.34 -7.28
CA HIS A 416 -5.66 -23.23 -8.23
C HIS A 416 -5.71 -24.71 -7.86
N CYS A 417 -6.47 -25.07 -6.82
CA CYS A 417 -6.60 -26.45 -6.38
C CYS A 417 -7.42 -27.33 -7.31
N ARG A 418 -7.08 -28.63 -7.34
CA ARG A 418 -7.86 -29.69 -7.96
C ARG A 418 -8.67 -30.42 -6.89
N SER A 419 -9.95 -30.64 -7.13
CA SER A 419 -10.84 -31.36 -6.19
C SER A 419 -10.31 -32.75 -5.83
N ALA A 420 -9.62 -33.42 -6.75
CA ALA A 420 -9.03 -34.75 -6.53
C ALA A 420 -7.89 -34.76 -5.49
N ASP A 421 -7.18 -33.64 -5.31
CA ASP A 421 -6.09 -33.52 -4.32
C ASP A 421 -6.59 -33.14 -2.93
N PHE A 422 -7.84 -32.66 -2.84
CA PHE A 422 -8.51 -32.17 -1.62
C PHE A 422 -9.89 -32.85 -1.43
N PRO A 423 -9.92 -34.17 -1.17
CA PRO A 423 -11.15 -34.94 -1.09
C PRO A 423 -12.04 -34.56 0.12
N GLU A 424 -11.52 -33.89 1.14
CA GLU A 424 -12.27 -33.49 2.33
C GLU A 424 -13.32 -32.41 2.03
N ALA A 425 -14.49 -32.51 2.69
CA ALA A 425 -15.61 -31.58 2.49
C ALA A 425 -15.28 -30.13 2.89
N SER A 426 -14.29 -29.93 3.78
CA SER A 426 -13.82 -28.60 4.17
C SER A 426 -13.23 -27.79 3.00
N PHE A 427 -12.90 -28.44 1.89
CA PHE A 427 -12.38 -27.80 0.68
C PHE A 427 -13.40 -27.66 -0.46
N ASP A 428 -14.67 -28.04 -0.24
CA ASP A 428 -15.73 -28.00 -1.27
C ASP A 428 -15.84 -26.62 -1.93
N LEU A 429 -15.87 -25.55 -1.11
CA LEU A 429 -15.98 -24.18 -1.61
C LEU A 429 -14.84 -23.82 -2.58
N TYR A 430 -13.61 -24.21 -2.23
CA TYR A 430 -12.40 -23.81 -2.93
C TYR A 430 -12.16 -24.63 -4.19
N CYS A 431 -12.41 -25.94 -4.15
CA CYS A 431 -11.93 -26.86 -5.19
C CYS A 431 -13.06 -27.53 -5.98
N ARG A 432 -14.32 -27.47 -5.54
CA ARG A 432 -15.47 -28.07 -6.23
C ARG A 432 -16.50 -27.04 -6.68
N GLN A 433 -16.78 -26.04 -5.84
CA GLN A 433 -17.71 -24.97 -6.16
C GLN A 433 -17.04 -23.84 -6.94
N ALA A 434 -15.74 -23.63 -6.72
CA ALA A 434 -14.92 -22.67 -7.44
C ALA A 434 -13.56 -23.28 -7.81
N GLY A 435 -12.69 -22.46 -8.39
CA GLY A 435 -11.34 -22.83 -8.75
C GLY A 435 -11.26 -23.60 -10.07
N ARG A 436 -10.19 -24.36 -10.20
CA ARG A 436 -9.74 -24.94 -11.45
C ARG A 436 -10.75 -25.90 -12.11
N ASP A 437 -11.24 -26.89 -11.36
CA ASP A 437 -12.09 -27.94 -11.93
C ASP A 437 -13.44 -27.43 -12.44
N PRO A 438 -14.15 -26.53 -11.72
CA PRO A 438 -15.36 -25.89 -12.26
C PRO A 438 -15.05 -24.73 -13.22
N ASN A 439 -13.79 -24.29 -13.34
CA ASN A 439 -13.36 -23.11 -14.09
C ASN A 439 -14.09 -21.82 -13.66
N LEU A 440 -14.03 -21.52 -12.37
CA LEU A 440 -14.72 -20.36 -11.78
C LEU A 440 -13.81 -19.61 -10.82
N TYR A 441 -14.10 -18.33 -10.61
CA TYR A 441 -13.44 -17.50 -9.61
C TYR A 441 -14.15 -17.63 -8.26
N LEU A 442 -13.38 -17.83 -7.20
CA LEU A 442 -13.75 -17.54 -5.82
C LEU A 442 -13.19 -16.18 -5.44
N PHE A 443 -14.05 -15.27 -5.03
CA PHE A 443 -13.62 -14.03 -4.39
C PHE A 443 -14.12 -13.99 -2.95
N ASP A 444 -13.18 -14.15 -2.03
CA ASP A 444 -13.48 -14.40 -0.61
C ASP A 444 -14.03 -13.15 0.10
N ALA A 445 -14.69 -13.40 1.22
CA ALA A 445 -15.39 -12.41 2.00
C ALA A 445 -14.47 -11.35 2.63
N GLY A 446 -14.94 -10.11 2.62
CA GLY A 446 -14.27 -8.95 3.20
C GLY A 446 -13.08 -8.42 2.41
N ARG A 447 -12.83 -8.94 1.19
CA ARG A 447 -11.74 -8.47 0.32
C ARG A 447 -12.27 -7.58 -0.78
N TYR A 448 -11.43 -6.65 -1.19
CA TYR A 448 -11.64 -5.79 -2.34
C TYR A 448 -10.67 -6.16 -3.47
N LYS A 449 -10.98 -5.75 -4.70
CA LYS A 449 -10.00 -5.80 -5.79
C LYS A 449 -10.15 -4.59 -6.69
N THR A 450 -9.07 -3.85 -6.83
CA THR A 450 -9.04 -2.63 -7.61
C THR A 450 -8.37 -2.85 -8.98
N HIS A 451 -9.07 -2.43 -10.03
CA HIS A 451 -8.59 -2.34 -11.40
C HIS A 451 -8.42 -0.87 -11.79
N GLU A 452 -7.25 -0.51 -12.30
CA GLU A 452 -6.98 0.86 -12.73
C GLU A 452 -6.65 0.93 -14.20
N PHE A 453 -7.32 1.83 -14.92
CA PHE A 453 -7.07 2.08 -16.33
C PHE A 453 -7.28 3.54 -16.72
N ILE A 454 -6.71 3.93 -17.85
CA ILE A 454 -7.01 5.20 -18.52
C ILE A 454 -7.87 4.91 -19.74
N LEU A 455 -8.90 5.72 -19.96
CA LEU A 455 -9.65 5.79 -21.23
C LEU A 455 -9.36 7.14 -21.87
N ASP A 456 -8.95 7.18 -23.13
CA ASP A 456 -8.79 8.40 -23.93
C ASP A 456 -9.72 8.35 -25.13
N PHE A 457 -10.44 9.46 -25.35
CA PHE A 457 -11.45 9.58 -26.39
C PHE A 457 -10.99 10.60 -27.43
N GLY A 458 -11.14 10.29 -28.70
CA GLY A 458 -10.78 11.22 -29.77
C GLY A 458 -11.13 10.71 -31.16
N PHE A 459 -10.31 11.12 -32.13
CA PHE A 459 -10.47 10.77 -33.54
C PHE A 459 -9.23 10.04 -34.06
N SER A 460 -9.38 9.30 -35.15
CA SER A 460 -8.30 8.55 -35.78
C SER A 460 -7.12 9.48 -36.14
N GLY A 461 -5.92 9.11 -35.68
CA GLY A 461 -4.70 9.92 -35.88
C GLY A 461 -4.53 11.12 -34.94
N GLU A 462 -5.45 11.36 -34.00
CA GLU A 462 -5.38 12.43 -33.00
C GLU A 462 -5.21 11.88 -31.57
N GLY A 463 -4.70 12.70 -30.64
CA GLY A 463 -4.59 12.36 -29.20
C GLY A 463 -3.24 11.77 -28.77
N THR A 464 -3.15 11.40 -27.49
CA THR A 464 -1.95 10.72 -26.95
C THR A 464 -1.95 9.26 -27.41
N SER A 465 -0.79 8.71 -27.75
CA SER A 465 -0.73 7.29 -28.11
C SER A 465 -1.11 6.40 -26.92
N ALA A 466 -1.75 5.25 -27.17
CA ALA A 466 -2.13 4.32 -26.10
C ALA A 466 -0.90 3.78 -25.34
N GLU A 467 0.24 3.64 -26.03
CA GLU A 467 1.51 3.26 -25.43
C GLU A 467 2.03 4.32 -24.45
N ASP A 468 1.99 5.60 -24.83
CA ASP A 468 2.36 6.70 -23.94
C ASP A 468 1.44 6.74 -22.72
N LEU A 469 0.13 6.52 -22.90
CA LEU A 469 -0.83 6.44 -21.79
C LEU A 469 -0.50 5.30 -20.82
N ALA A 470 -0.15 4.11 -21.33
CA ALA A 470 0.31 3.00 -20.48
C ALA A 470 1.60 3.31 -19.74
N SER A 471 2.55 3.98 -20.39
CA SER A 471 3.77 4.42 -19.71
C SER A 471 3.46 5.44 -18.61
N ARG A 472 2.58 6.43 -18.85
CA ARG A 472 2.18 7.41 -17.82
C ARG A 472 1.46 6.75 -16.65
N LEU A 473 0.58 5.79 -16.94
CA LEU A 473 -0.14 5.05 -15.92
C LEU A 473 0.80 4.17 -15.07
N ARG A 474 1.74 3.49 -15.73
CA ARG A 474 2.73 2.63 -15.06
C ARG A 474 3.78 3.43 -14.32
N TYR A 475 4.17 4.59 -14.83
CA TYR A 475 5.24 5.39 -14.28
C TYR A 475 4.81 6.86 -14.11
N PRO A 476 3.87 7.13 -13.18
CA PRO A 476 3.35 8.46 -12.94
C PRO A 476 4.44 9.36 -12.36
N LEU A 477 4.42 10.63 -12.77
CA LEU A 477 5.31 11.63 -12.21
C LEU A 477 4.93 11.98 -10.76
N MET A 478 5.96 12.14 -9.93
CA MET A 478 5.88 12.65 -8.56
C MET A 478 6.72 13.92 -8.43
N ALA A 479 6.24 14.90 -7.67
CA ALA A 479 6.93 16.17 -7.42
C ALA A 479 7.43 16.22 -5.96
N MET A 480 8.60 15.63 -5.72
CA MET A 480 9.08 15.36 -4.37
C MET A 480 9.81 16.56 -3.75
N ALA A 481 9.44 16.90 -2.51
CA ALA A 481 10.30 17.72 -1.66
C ALA A 481 11.64 17.00 -1.40
N PRO A 482 12.73 17.72 -1.08
CA PRO A 482 13.99 17.07 -0.74
C PRO A 482 13.83 16.18 0.49
N PRO A 483 14.58 15.06 0.61
CA PRO A 483 14.50 14.19 1.79
C PRO A 483 14.65 14.93 3.12
N GLN A 484 15.59 15.87 3.21
CA GLN A 484 15.80 16.68 4.41
C GLN A 484 14.57 17.53 4.79
N TRP A 485 13.76 17.96 3.82
CA TRP A 485 12.53 18.72 4.10
C TRP A 485 11.52 17.90 4.89
N PHE A 486 11.39 16.60 4.62
CA PHE A 486 10.51 15.72 5.39
C PHE A 486 10.98 15.62 6.85
N VAL A 487 12.30 15.52 7.06
CA VAL A 487 12.92 15.49 8.41
C VAL A 487 12.65 16.78 9.15
N ASP A 488 12.97 17.92 8.53
CA ASP A 488 12.88 19.25 9.15
C ASP A 488 11.43 19.65 9.44
N SER A 489 10.49 19.22 8.60
CA SER A 489 9.07 19.51 8.78
C SER A 489 8.47 18.83 10.02
N GLN A 490 9.04 17.70 10.45
CA GLN A 490 8.51 16.81 11.49
C GLN A 490 7.05 16.38 11.26
N ALA A 491 6.50 16.59 10.06
CA ALA A 491 5.07 16.41 9.78
C ALA A 491 4.65 14.92 9.80
N PHE A 492 5.59 13.99 9.80
CA PHE A 492 5.34 12.56 10.00
C PHE A 492 6.02 12.00 11.26
N GLY A 493 6.43 12.88 12.19
CA GLY A 493 7.21 12.50 13.37
C GLY A 493 8.71 12.43 13.10
N MET A 494 9.43 11.77 14.01
CA MET A 494 10.89 11.60 13.93
C MET A 494 11.25 10.54 12.89
N ILE A 495 11.82 10.99 11.77
CA ILE A 495 12.28 10.12 10.68
C ILE A 495 13.79 10.26 10.50
N ALA A 496 14.48 9.18 10.13
CA ALA A 496 15.91 9.23 9.87
C ALA A 496 16.22 10.12 8.65
N PRO A 497 17.22 11.02 8.70
CA PRO A 497 17.71 11.69 7.51
C PRO A 497 18.36 10.70 6.53
N GLU A 498 18.61 11.17 5.30
CA GLU A 498 19.31 10.39 4.28
C GLU A 498 20.75 10.11 4.68
N SER A 499 21.43 11.09 5.27
CA SER A 499 22.81 10.96 5.72
C SER A 499 23.02 11.68 7.04
N ILE A 500 23.92 11.13 7.85
CA ILE A 500 24.42 11.75 9.08
C ILE A 500 25.94 11.62 9.00
N ASN A 501 26.64 12.75 9.11
CA ASN A 501 28.08 12.73 9.22
C ASN A 501 28.44 12.69 10.70
N HIS A 502 28.88 11.53 11.20
CA HIS A 502 29.33 11.41 12.57
C HIS A 502 30.82 11.76 12.64
N GLY A 503 31.26 12.40 13.72
CA GLY A 503 32.69 12.61 14.01
C GLY A 503 33.49 11.33 14.32
N ASP A 504 32.84 10.16 14.19
CA ASP A 504 33.37 8.82 14.47
C ASP A 504 33.24 7.99 13.19
N ALA A 505 34.33 7.34 12.80
CA ALA A 505 34.41 6.63 11.53
C ALA A 505 33.55 5.35 11.52
N GLU A 506 33.44 4.63 12.65
CA GLU A 506 32.65 3.41 12.73
C GLU A 506 31.15 3.73 12.70
N LEU A 507 30.72 4.78 13.39
CA LEU A 507 29.31 5.20 13.34
C LEU A 507 28.92 5.74 11.97
N THR A 508 29.80 6.49 11.31
CA THR A 508 29.60 6.91 9.92
C THR A 508 29.48 5.71 8.98
N GLU A 509 30.32 4.68 9.15
CA GLU A 509 30.20 3.43 8.39
C GLU A 509 28.86 2.72 8.69
N ALA A 510 28.43 2.64 9.95
CA ALA A 510 27.16 2.00 10.32
C ALA A 510 25.95 2.69 9.65
N VAL A 511 25.96 4.03 9.57
CA VAL A 511 24.93 4.80 8.87
C VAL A 511 24.95 4.53 7.36
N ASP A 512 26.12 4.53 6.71
CA ASP A 512 26.26 4.16 5.30
C ASP A 512 25.67 2.76 5.04
N ARG A 513 26.01 1.81 5.89
CA ARG A 513 25.53 0.44 5.78
C ARG A 513 24.03 0.32 5.95
N TYR A 514 23.44 1.03 6.91
CA TYR A 514 21.99 1.08 7.08
C TYR A 514 21.31 1.56 5.79
N ASN A 515 21.76 2.68 5.23
CA ASN A 515 21.18 3.26 4.02
C ASN A 515 21.34 2.34 2.81
N ARG A 516 22.53 1.75 2.64
CA ARG A 516 22.79 0.79 1.55
C ARG A 516 21.98 -0.48 1.71
N LEU A 517 21.72 -0.94 2.95
CA LEU A 517 20.87 -2.10 3.20
C LEU A 517 19.42 -1.86 2.77
N GLN A 518 18.89 -0.65 3.02
CA GLN A 518 17.58 -0.29 2.49
C GLN A 518 17.60 -0.24 0.97
N LEU A 519 18.58 0.45 0.36
CA LEU A 519 18.67 0.57 -1.10
C LEU A 519 18.86 -0.79 -1.78
N ALA A 520 19.58 -1.74 -1.16
CA ALA A 520 19.79 -3.09 -1.69
C ALA A 520 18.47 -3.89 -1.85
N LEU A 521 17.38 -3.48 -1.19
CA LEU A 521 16.06 -4.09 -1.40
C LEU A 521 15.56 -3.88 -2.83
N VAL A 522 15.88 -2.73 -3.43
CA VAL A 522 15.31 -2.27 -4.71
C VAL A 522 16.35 -1.97 -5.78
N ASN A 523 17.62 -1.81 -5.41
CA ASN A 523 18.71 -1.48 -6.32
C ASN A 523 19.73 -2.63 -6.42
N PRO A 524 19.83 -3.33 -7.58
CA PRO A 524 20.75 -4.44 -7.75
C PRO A 524 22.23 -4.03 -7.76
N GLU A 525 22.56 -2.77 -8.04
CA GLU A 525 23.94 -2.27 -8.02
C GLU A 525 24.47 -2.08 -6.58
N VAL A 526 23.58 -1.88 -5.62
CA VAL A 526 23.92 -1.76 -4.20
C VAL A 526 23.96 -3.12 -3.50
N SER A 527 23.12 -4.07 -3.95
CA SER A 527 23.04 -5.42 -3.39
C SER A 527 24.31 -6.23 -3.68
N GLN A 528 25.04 -6.63 -2.64
CA GLN A 528 26.35 -7.29 -2.75
C GLN A 528 26.31 -8.66 -3.45
N ASN A 529 25.14 -9.31 -3.51
CA ASN A 529 24.93 -10.54 -4.25
C ASN A 529 23.86 -10.39 -5.34
N GLY A 530 23.43 -9.15 -5.62
CA GLY A 530 22.44 -8.81 -6.62
C GLY A 530 21.01 -9.27 -6.31
N TRP A 531 20.71 -9.78 -5.11
CA TRP A 531 19.34 -10.12 -4.72
C TRP A 531 18.57 -8.87 -4.29
N THR A 532 17.45 -8.64 -4.97
CA THR A 532 16.49 -7.56 -4.73
C THR A 532 15.07 -8.13 -4.76
N LEU A 533 14.09 -7.35 -4.30
CA LEU A 533 12.68 -7.74 -4.38
C LEU A 533 12.24 -8.00 -5.83
N ALA A 534 12.69 -7.19 -6.79
CA ALA A 534 12.40 -7.38 -8.21
C ALA A 534 12.99 -8.69 -8.75
N LYS A 535 14.18 -9.08 -8.29
CA LYS A 535 14.81 -10.34 -8.71
C LYS A 535 14.06 -11.56 -8.19
N LEU A 536 13.54 -11.54 -6.97
CA LEU A 536 12.75 -12.66 -6.39
C LEU A 536 11.50 -12.98 -7.19
N LYS A 537 10.87 -11.96 -7.78
CA LYS A 537 9.70 -12.15 -8.65
C LYS A 537 10.03 -12.92 -9.93
N THR A 538 11.31 -13.12 -10.27
CA THR A 538 11.73 -13.79 -11.51
C THR A 538 12.73 -14.91 -11.32
N GLN A 539 13.30 -15.06 -10.12
CA GLN A 539 14.35 -16.03 -9.81
C GLN A 539 14.23 -16.49 -8.35
N ASN A 540 14.56 -17.77 -8.12
CA ASN A 540 14.62 -18.32 -6.78
C ASN A 540 15.98 -18.10 -6.10
N PRO A 541 16.01 -17.68 -4.84
CA PRO A 541 17.24 -17.70 -4.06
C PRO A 541 17.73 -19.14 -3.83
N PRO A 542 19.03 -19.34 -3.55
CA PRO A 542 19.63 -20.68 -3.50
C PRO A 542 19.03 -21.63 -2.46
N HIS A 543 18.36 -21.11 -1.44
CA HIS A 543 17.78 -21.90 -0.35
C HIS A 543 16.30 -22.25 -0.57
N TRP A 544 15.66 -21.78 -1.65
CA TRP A 544 14.30 -22.21 -2.00
C TRP A 544 14.34 -23.51 -2.79
N ASN A 545 13.65 -24.53 -2.28
CA ASN A 545 13.62 -25.87 -2.88
C ASN A 545 12.75 -25.95 -4.15
N TYR A 546 11.82 -25.01 -4.36
CA TYR A 546 10.86 -25.04 -5.46
C TYR A 546 10.67 -23.66 -6.12
N ASN A 547 10.23 -23.66 -7.37
CA ASN A 547 9.79 -22.47 -8.10
C ASN A 547 8.45 -21.99 -7.54
N HIS A 548 8.43 -20.74 -7.09
CA HIS A 548 7.26 -20.09 -6.53
C HIS A 548 7.02 -18.72 -7.20
N GLN A 549 7.54 -18.47 -8.41
CA GLN A 549 7.35 -17.14 -9.01
C GLN A 549 5.89 -16.86 -9.41
N ASP A 550 5.09 -17.90 -9.64
CA ASP A 550 3.63 -17.80 -9.81
C ASP A 550 2.93 -17.16 -8.59
N ARG A 551 3.48 -17.35 -7.38
CA ARG A 551 2.95 -16.81 -6.12
C ARG A 551 3.25 -15.31 -5.90
N PHE A 552 3.96 -14.65 -6.82
CA PHE A 552 4.14 -13.19 -6.82
C PHE A 552 3.22 -12.45 -7.79
N PHE A 553 2.48 -13.19 -8.62
CA PHE A 553 1.66 -12.63 -9.69
C PHE A 553 0.25 -13.20 -9.64
N GLY A 554 -0.64 -12.60 -10.41
CA GLY A 554 -2.05 -12.94 -10.41
C GLY A 554 -2.84 -11.98 -9.53
N TRP A 555 -4.14 -11.87 -9.80
CA TRP A 555 -5.00 -10.88 -9.19
C TRP A 555 -5.10 -10.98 -7.65
N MET A 556 -4.86 -12.16 -7.07
CA MET A 556 -4.83 -12.37 -5.61
C MET A 556 -3.44 -12.21 -4.99
N HIS A 557 -2.34 -12.31 -5.72
CA HIS A 557 -1.00 -12.36 -5.11
C HIS A 557 -0.12 -11.15 -5.44
N PHE A 558 -0.37 -10.50 -6.57
CA PHE A 558 0.49 -9.41 -7.03
C PHE A 558 0.52 -8.25 -6.02
N GLY A 559 1.73 -7.93 -5.56
CA GLY A 559 2.02 -6.88 -4.58
C GLY A 559 2.39 -7.38 -3.18
N ASP A 560 2.21 -8.67 -2.86
CA ASP A 560 2.74 -9.26 -1.61
C ASP A 560 4.18 -9.79 -1.78
N LEU A 561 4.77 -10.19 -0.66
CA LEU A 561 6.01 -10.94 -0.54
C LEU A 561 5.76 -12.34 0.04
N LEU A 562 6.75 -13.22 -0.08
CA LEU A 562 6.67 -14.58 0.46
C LEU A 562 7.39 -14.72 1.80
N TRP A 563 6.74 -15.43 2.72
CA TRP A 563 7.28 -15.93 3.98
C TRP A 563 7.62 -17.42 3.85
N ALA A 564 8.73 -17.85 4.45
CA ALA A 564 9.30 -19.20 4.31
C ALA A 564 9.53 -19.63 2.85
N GLY A 565 9.63 -18.66 1.94
CA GLY A 565 9.70 -18.89 0.50
C GLY A 565 8.43 -19.48 -0.11
N GLN A 566 7.32 -19.58 0.63
CA GLN A 566 6.16 -20.36 0.22
C GLN A 566 4.84 -19.60 0.37
N VAL A 567 4.57 -19.02 1.53
CA VAL A 567 3.23 -18.50 1.84
C VAL A 567 3.23 -16.97 1.77
N PRO A 568 2.14 -16.34 1.32
CA PRO A 568 1.98 -14.89 1.37
C PRO A 568 2.28 -14.33 2.76
N SER A 569 3.02 -13.24 2.82
CA SER A 569 3.46 -12.60 4.06
C SER A 569 2.40 -11.65 4.63
N ALA A 570 1.38 -11.30 3.84
CA ALA A 570 0.43 -10.24 4.13
C ALA A 570 1.12 -8.90 4.46
N LEU A 571 2.25 -8.64 3.78
CA LEU A 571 3.11 -7.46 3.94
C LEU A 571 3.46 -7.13 5.41
N HIS A 572 3.77 -8.19 6.16
CA HIS A 572 4.00 -8.09 7.59
C HIS A 572 5.08 -7.10 8.01
N TYR A 573 4.95 -6.54 9.21
CA TYR A 573 5.83 -5.49 9.74
C TYR A 573 5.76 -4.16 8.97
N ASP A 574 4.65 -3.93 8.25
CA ASP A 574 4.37 -2.68 7.54
C ASP A 574 5.37 -2.43 6.39
N TRP A 575 5.49 -3.40 5.46
CA TRP A 575 6.28 -3.22 4.24
C TRP A 575 5.84 -1.98 3.44
N CYS A 576 4.56 -1.61 3.51
CA CYS A 576 4.04 -0.35 2.99
C CYS A 576 4.79 0.87 3.57
N LEU A 577 4.99 0.92 4.90
CA LEU A 577 5.81 1.94 5.54
C LEU A 577 7.26 1.83 5.08
N GLY A 578 7.85 0.63 5.11
CA GLY A 578 9.25 0.41 4.72
C GLY A 578 9.57 0.97 3.33
N MET A 579 8.72 0.71 2.34
CA MET A 579 8.89 1.26 0.99
C MET A 579 8.63 2.77 0.95
N THR A 580 7.50 3.25 1.48
CA THR A 580 7.12 4.67 1.36
C THR A 580 8.06 5.59 2.14
N LEU A 581 8.51 5.16 3.33
CA LEU A 581 9.44 5.89 4.17
C LEU A 581 10.82 6.00 3.51
N ASN A 582 11.34 4.90 2.94
CA ASN A 582 12.62 4.97 2.26
C ASN A 582 12.56 5.69 0.91
N TYR A 583 11.37 5.80 0.29
CA TYR A 583 11.16 6.71 -0.83
C TYR A 583 11.36 8.18 -0.41
N ILE A 584 10.70 8.65 0.66
CA ILE A 584 10.87 10.04 1.11
C ILE A 584 12.28 10.32 1.65
N ARG A 585 12.99 9.29 2.16
CA ARG A 585 14.36 9.43 2.67
C ARG A 585 15.44 9.46 1.59
N THR A 586 15.21 8.84 0.43
CA THR A 586 16.26 8.68 -0.60
C THR A 586 15.90 9.28 -1.96
N GLY A 587 14.62 9.59 -2.19
CA GLY A 587 14.11 9.98 -3.50
C GLY A 587 14.11 8.85 -4.55
N SER A 588 14.49 7.62 -4.21
CA SER A 588 14.58 6.53 -5.17
C SER A 588 13.21 6.05 -5.64
N TYR A 589 12.93 6.23 -6.94
CA TYR A 589 11.65 5.86 -7.56
C TYR A 589 11.32 4.36 -7.42
N ALA A 590 12.32 3.49 -7.31
CA ALA A 590 12.09 2.06 -7.13
C ALA A 590 11.38 1.73 -5.81
N PHE A 591 11.59 2.52 -4.76
CA PHE A 591 10.79 2.41 -3.53
C PHE A 591 9.35 2.88 -3.73
N PHE A 592 9.13 3.92 -4.52
CA PHE A 592 7.78 4.37 -4.86
C PHE A 592 7.00 3.30 -5.64
N GLU A 593 7.65 2.61 -6.59
CA GLU A 593 7.03 1.48 -7.30
C GLU A 593 6.66 0.34 -6.34
N GLY A 594 7.60 -0.06 -5.48
CA GLY A 594 7.34 -1.07 -4.45
C GLY A 594 6.20 -0.68 -3.51
N ALA A 595 6.20 0.57 -3.02
CA ALA A 595 5.13 1.10 -2.18
C ALA A 595 3.77 1.07 -2.88
N ARG A 596 3.71 1.46 -4.16
CA ARG A 596 2.47 1.47 -4.94
C ARG A 596 1.89 0.07 -5.10
N GLU A 597 2.72 -0.92 -5.42
CA GLU A 597 2.28 -2.32 -5.56
C GLU A 597 1.80 -2.86 -4.21
N MET A 598 2.60 -2.67 -3.16
CA MET A 598 2.33 -3.21 -1.83
C MET A 598 1.13 -2.56 -1.14
N CYS A 599 1.00 -1.23 -1.17
CA CYS A 599 -0.14 -0.55 -0.54
C CYS A 599 -1.47 -0.99 -1.17
N ARG A 600 -1.51 -1.16 -2.50
CA ARG A 600 -2.68 -1.65 -3.21
C ARG A 600 -3.07 -3.05 -2.80
N HIS A 601 -2.09 -3.94 -2.79
CA HIS A 601 -2.31 -5.31 -2.33
C HIS A 601 -2.81 -5.33 -0.88
N ARG A 602 -2.16 -4.53 -0.02
CA ARG A 602 -2.46 -4.46 1.41
C ARG A 602 -3.91 -4.07 1.69
N TYR A 603 -4.46 -3.09 0.97
CA TYR A 603 -5.84 -2.67 1.14
C TYR A 603 -6.84 -3.41 0.25
N ASP A 604 -6.43 -4.12 -0.81
CA ASP A 604 -7.37 -4.90 -1.61
C ASP A 604 -7.53 -6.30 -1.00
N ILE A 605 -6.42 -7.01 -0.85
CA ILE A 605 -6.39 -8.44 -0.56
C ILE A 605 -6.18 -8.70 0.92
N ASP A 606 -5.22 -8.03 1.57
CA ASP A 606 -4.81 -8.35 2.94
C ASP A 606 -5.62 -7.64 4.03
N GLN A 607 -6.68 -6.92 3.67
CA GLN A 607 -7.56 -6.26 4.64
C GLN A 607 -8.95 -6.91 4.67
N TYR A 608 -9.49 -7.10 5.86
CA TYR A 608 -10.90 -7.43 6.05
C TYR A 608 -11.74 -6.16 6.15
N HIS A 609 -12.46 -5.79 5.10
CA HIS A 609 -13.33 -4.60 5.04
C HIS A 609 -14.72 -4.80 5.66
N GLY A 610 -15.03 -6.00 6.15
CA GLY A 610 -16.37 -6.31 6.65
C GLY A 610 -16.78 -5.47 7.86
N GLU A 611 -17.99 -4.89 7.80
CA GLU A 611 -18.59 -4.06 8.86
C GLU A 611 -19.69 -4.81 9.64
N ARG A 612 -19.40 -6.04 10.08
CA ARG A 612 -20.41 -6.92 10.66
C ARG A 612 -20.58 -6.75 12.16
N GLU A 613 -21.84 -6.79 12.56
CA GLU A 613 -22.26 -6.87 13.95
C GLU A 613 -23.44 -7.83 14.08
N ASP A 614 -23.67 -8.32 15.29
CA ASP A 614 -24.92 -9.02 15.59
C ASP A 614 -26.08 -8.04 15.82
N THR A 615 -27.30 -8.55 15.94
CA THR A 615 -28.52 -7.74 16.19
C THR A 615 -28.47 -6.86 17.45
N GLN A 616 -27.47 -7.03 18.32
CA GLN A 616 -27.26 -6.24 19.53
C GLN A 616 -26.08 -5.26 19.39
N GLY A 617 -25.46 -5.17 18.21
CA GLY A 617 -24.27 -4.35 17.95
C GLY A 617 -22.96 -4.97 18.47
N ASN A 618 -22.97 -6.26 18.84
CA ASN A 618 -21.76 -6.96 19.31
C ASN A 618 -20.94 -7.52 18.14
N HIS A 619 -19.72 -7.96 18.45
CA HIS A 619 -18.83 -8.72 17.55
C HIS A 619 -18.10 -7.95 16.45
N LYS A 620 -18.16 -6.61 16.46
CA LYS A 620 -17.37 -5.70 15.60
C LYS A 620 -15.84 -5.71 15.80
N TRP A 621 -15.32 -6.64 16.60
CA TRP A 621 -13.95 -6.60 17.15
C TRP A 621 -12.87 -7.09 16.19
N ILE A 622 -13.25 -7.72 15.08
CA ILE A 622 -12.35 -8.23 14.03
C ILE A 622 -12.53 -7.48 12.70
N ASN A 623 -13.55 -6.62 12.60
CA ASN A 623 -13.80 -5.77 11.45
C ASN A 623 -12.56 -4.90 11.19
N HIS A 624 -12.30 -4.63 9.91
CA HIS A 624 -11.25 -3.70 9.46
C HIS A 624 -9.80 -4.09 9.74
N MET A 625 -9.57 -5.25 10.35
CA MET A 625 -8.21 -5.73 10.64
C MET A 625 -7.57 -6.32 9.38
N ALA A 626 -6.25 -6.31 9.34
CA ALA A 626 -5.51 -7.03 8.31
C ALA A 626 -5.61 -8.54 8.54
N PHE A 627 -5.69 -9.31 7.45
CA PHE A 627 -5.50 -10.75 7.46
C PHE A 627 -4.10 -11.11 7.97
N TYR A 628 -4.00 -12.28 8.59
CA TYR A 628 -2.79 -12.71 9.28
C TYR A 628 -1.71 -13.17 8.27
N GLU A 629 -0.42 -12.93 8.57
CA GLU A 629 0.72 -13.43 7.77
C GLU A 629 0.55 -14.95 7.50
N THR A 630 0.57 -15.47 6.27
CA THR A 630 0.21 -16.87 5.89
C THR A 630 -1.27 -17.17 5.59
N ASP A 631 -2.12 -16.15 5.41
CA ASP A 631 -3.54 -16.29 5.03
C ASP A 631 -3.80 -17.05 3.72
N ALA A 632 -2.77 -17.27 2.88
CA ALA A 632 -2.83 -18.09 1.65
C ALA A 632 -3.87 -17.66 0.61
N HIS A 633 -4.52 -16.51 0.82
CA HIS A 633 -5.36 -15.81 -0.14
C HIS A 633 -6.50 -16.68 -0.69
N ALA A 634 -7.13 -17.49 0.16
CA ALA A 634 -8.17 -18.46 -0.23
C ALA A 634 -7.68 -19.63 -1.12
N ASP A 635 -6.37 -19.93 -1.17
CA ASP A 635 -5.83 -21.06 -1.94
C ASP A 635 -5.27 -22.20 -1.07
N PRO A 636 -5.94 -23.37 -1.02
CA PRO A 636 -5.47 -24.51 -0.24
C PRO A 636 -4.22 -25.20 -0.83
N THR A 637 -3.80 -24.91 -2.07
CA THR A 637 -2.50 -25.39 -2.59
C THR A 637 -1.32 -24.66 -1.95
N ILE A 638 -1.54 -23.44 -1.46
CA ILE A 638 -0.53 -22.66 -0.73
C ILE A 638 -0.51 -23.06 0.75
N SER A 639 -1.69 -23.13 1.38
CA SER A 639 -1.82 -23.58 2.76
C SER A 639 -3.10 -24.40 2.94
N SER A 640 -2.93 -25.72 3.01
CA SER A 640 -4.06 -26.64 3.28
C SER A 640 -4.63 -26.56 4.69
N TYR A 641 -3.91 -25.94 5.64
CA TYR A 641 -4.37 -25.80 7.03
C TYR A 641 -5.06 -24.45 7.26
N MET A 642 -4.63 -23.40 6.57
CA MET A 642 -5.16 -22.04 6.71
C MET A 642 -5.32 -21.40 5.32
N PRO A 643 -6.25 -21.88 4.48
CA PRO A 643 -6.46 -21.33 3.14
C PRO A 643 -7.05 -19.92 3.18
N SER A 644 -7.79 -19.55 4.22
CA SER A 644 -8.30 -18.20 4.47
C SER A 644 -8.21 -17.96 5.99
N ARG A 645 -7.11 -17.33 6.43
CA ARG A 645 -6.77 -17.12 7.83
C ARG A 645 -7.32 -15.80 8.35
N VAL A 646 -7.62 -15.79 9.63
CA VAL A 646 -8.35 -14.72 10.33
C VAL A 646 -7.58 -13.41 10.42
N ALA A 647 -8.29 -12.28 10.35
CA ALA A 647 -7.77 -10.96 10.65
C ALA A 647 -7.53 -10.71 12.15
N GLY A 648 -6.51 -9.95 12.54
CA GLY A 648 -6.21 -9.76 13.96
C GLY A 648 -5.37 -8.53 14.32
N PRO A 649 -5.48 -8.03 15.56
CA PRO A 649 -4.80 -6.81 15.98
C PRO A 649 -3.28 -7.00 16.05
N SER A 650 -2.83 -8.25 16.24
CA SER A 650 -1.42 -8.62 16.33
C SER A 650 -0.70 -8.67 15.00
N HIS A 651 -1.36 -8.40 13.86
CA HIS A 651 -0.80 -8.36 12.50
C HIS A 651 -1.45 -7.27 11.65
N THR A 652 -1.95 -6.20 12.28
CA THR A 652 -2.56 -5.07 11.59
C THR A 652 -1.67 -3.84 11.72
N TRP A 653 -1.17 -3.35 10.59
CA TRP A 653 -0.36 -2.13 10.50
C TRP A 653 -1.07 -1.05 9.68
N ASN A 654 -0.76 0.21 10.00
CA ASN A 654 -1.44 1.37 9.42
C ASN A 654 -0.51 2.48 8.91
N SER A 655 0.72 2.57 9.40
CA SER A 655 1.60 3.73 9.15
C SER A 655 1.90 3.91 7.67
N GLY A 656 2.13 2.79 6.95
CA GLY A 656 2.38 2.80 5.52
C GLY A 656 1.21 3.33 4.70
N LEU A 657 -0.01 2.88 4.99
CA LEU A 657 -1.23 3.36 4.31
C LEU A 657 -1.46 4.86 4.57
N VAL A 658 -1.25 5.31 5.82
CA VAL A 658 -1.33 6.73 6.16
C VAL A 658 -0.30 7.54 5.38
N LEU A 659 0.98 7.17 5.40
CA LEU A 659 2.02 7.91 4.67
C LEU A 659 1.78 7.91 3.16
N TRP A 660 1.39 6.76 2.59
CA TRP A 660 1.05 6.65 1.18
C TRP A 660 -0.10 7.57 0.79
N SER A 661 -1.17 7.62 1.60
CA SER A 661 -2.30 8.51 1.36
C SER A 661 -1.92 10.00 1.47
N LEU A 662 -1.07 10.37 2.44
CA LEU A 662 -0.56 11.73 2.58
C LEU A 662 0.26 12.15 1.36
N LEU A 663 1.11 11.26 0.84
CA LEU A 663 2.04 11.55 -0.25
C LEU A 663 1.39 11.55 -1.63
N THR A 664 0.36 10.72 -1.85
CA THR A 664 -0.21 10.49 -3.19
C THR A 664 -1.65 10.96 -3.33
N GLY A 665 -2.34 11.22 -2.21
CA GLY A 665 -3.77 11.49 -2.19
C GLY A 665 -4.63 10.27 -2.53
N ASP A 666 -4.11 9.05 -2.44
CA ASP A 666 -4.83 7.81 -2.70
C ASP A 666 -5.98 7.60 -1.69
N PRO A 667 -7.25 7.68 -2.14
CA PRO A 667 -8.39 7.60 -1.24
C PRO A 667 -8.62 6.18 -0.72
N ASN A 668 -8.28 5.13 -1.48
CA ASN A 668 -8.47 3.75 -1.02
C ASN A 668 -7.54 3.44 0.16
N ALA A 669 -6.30 3.90 0.09
CA ALA A 669 -5.36 3.78 1.21
C ALA A 669 -5.82 4.58 2.44
N TRP A 670 -6.41 5.76 2.25
CA TRP A 670 -6.96 6.54 3.36
C TRP A 670 -8.19 5.89 4.00
N ASP A 671 -9.11 5.39 3.19
CA ASP A 671 -10.31 4.68 3.64
C ASP A 671 -9.90 3.43 4.45
N ALA A 672 -9.00 2.61 3.92
CA ALA A 672 -8.45 1.45 4.61
C ALA A 672 -7.69 1.82 5.90
N ALA A 673 -6.97 2.95 5.92
CA ALA A 673 -6.26 3.38 7.11
C ALA A 673 -7.21 3.81 8.24
N ARG A 674 -8.31 4.48 7.89
CA ARG A 674 -9.36 4.87 8.83
C ARG A 674 -10.09 3.67 9.40
N GLU A 675 -10.39 2.69 8.55
CA GLU A 675 -10.95 1.41 8.96
C GLU A 675 -10.07 0.73 10.02
N VAL A 676 -8.76 0.62 9.80
CA VAL A 676 -7.82 0.06 10.79
C VAL A 676 -7.86 0.82 12.13
N GLY A 677 -7.98 2.15 12.08
CA GLY A 677 -8.20 2.98 13.26
C GLY A 677 -9.50 2.63 13.99
N GLN A 678 -10.59 2.48 13.23
CA GLN A 678 -11.88 2.07 13.75
C GLN A 678 -11.81 0.67 14.39
N ALA A 679 -11.02 -0.26 13.86
CA ALA A 679 -10.76 -1.56 14.46
C ALA A 679 -10.17 -1.42 15.88
N ALA A 680 -9.14 -0.58 16.01
CA ALA A 680 -8.48 -0.31 17.28
C ALA A 680 -9.43 0.39 18.27
N MET A 681 -10.20 1.38 17.81
CA MET A 681 -11.20 2.08 18.62
C MET A 681 -12.34 1.15 19.07
N ASN A 682 -12.82 0.27 18.19
CA ASN A 682 -13.81 -0.74 18.56
C ASN A 682 -13.27 -1.65 19.66
N ARG A 683 -12.02 -2.12 19.53
CA ARG A 683 -11.46 -3.08 20.48
C ARG A 683 -11.10 -2.47 21.85
N PHE A 684 -10.48 -1.28 21.86
CA PHE A 684 -9.86 -0.69 23.04
C PHE A 684 -10.52 0.60 23.53
N GLY A 685 -11.43 1.19 22.74
CA GLY A 685 -12.24 2.32 23.18
C GLY A 685 -13.20 1.96 24.31
N PHE A 686 -13.90 2.97 24.84
CA PHE A 686 -14.86 2.79 25.92
C PHE A 686 -15.95 1.79 25.53
N GLY A 687 -16.19 0.78 26.37
CA GLY A 687 -17.14 -0.31 26.09
C GLY A 687 -16.67 -1.33 25.04
N GLY A 688 -15.42 -1.24 24.57
CA GLY A 688 -14.82 -2.22 23.66
C GLY A 688 -14.51 -3.56 24.32
N LEU A 689 -14.20 -4.59 23.51
CA LEU A 689 -13.92 -5.96 23.99
C LEU A 689 -12.82 -6.00 25.08
N THR A 690 -11.79 -5.19 24.92
CA THR A 690 -10.67 -5.05 25.87
C THR A 690 -10.50 -3.61 26.31
N ASP A 691 -11.62 -2.91 26.53
CA ASP A 691 -11.73 -1.50 26.94
C ASP A 691 -10.53 -1.03 27.79
N ALA A 692 -9.70 -0.17 27.19
CA ALA A 692 -8.46 0.30 27.79
C ALA A 692 -8.68 1.41 28.83
N SER A 693 -9.91 1.89 29.04
CA SER A 693 -10.20 2.84 30.12
C SER A 693 -10.05 2.21 31.52
N ARG A 694 -9.97 0.88 31.59
CA ARG A 694 -9.83 0.11 32.84
C ARG A 694 -8.48 -0.62 32.91
N PRO A 695 -7.80 -0.62 34.06
CA PRO A 695 -6.55 -1.37 34.24
C PRO A 695 -6.76 -2.88 34.10
N ALA A 696 -5.96 -3.51 33.24
CA ALA A 696 -5.79 -4.96 33.18
C ALA A 696 -4.56 -5.32 32.34
N CYS A 697 -3.86 -6.40 32.66
CA CYS A 697 -2.62 -6.74 31.98
C CYS A 697 -2.85 -6.99 30.49
N ALA A 698 -1.95 -6.47 29.65
CA ALA A 698 -1.84 -6.89 28.26
C ALA A 698 -1.65 -8.40 28.15
N ALA A 699 -2.01 -8.98 27.01
CA ALA A 699 -1.76 -10.37 26.67
C ALA A 699 -0.24 -10.67 26.62
N GLU A 700 0.13 -11.96 26.61
CA GLU A 700 1.53 -12.36 26.45
C GLU A 700 2.11 -11.89 25.10
N GLU A 701 1.33 -12.04 24.03
CA GLU A 701 1.57 -11.46 22.71
C GLU A 701 1.25 -9.94 22.73
N THR A 702 2.02 -9.17 23.49
CA THR A 702 1.79 -7.73 23.76
C THR A 702 1.64 -6.87 22.50
N ARG A 703 2.16 -7.31 21.34
CA ARG A 703 1.89 -6.69 20.04
C ARG A 703 0.41 -6.55 19.69
N SER A 704 -0.43 -7.40 20.25
CA SER A 704 -1.90 -7.35 20.11
C SER A 704 -2.49 -6.06 20.70
N GLU A 705 -1.77 -5.40 21.60
CA GLU A 705 -2.11 -4.09 22.16
C GLU A 705 -1.20 -2.98 21.61
N THR A 706 0.09 -3.25 21.41
CA THR A 706 1.06 -2.21 21.07
C THR A 706 1.01 -1.78 19.59
N TRP A 707 0.66 -2.66 18.64
CA TRP A 707 0.46 -2.21 17.25
C TRP A 707 -0.82 -1.39 17.05
N PRO A 708 -1.95 -1.70 17.72
CA PRO A 708 -3.09 -0.79 17.81
C PRO A 708 -2.73 0.61 18.34
N MET A 709 -1.82 0.72 19.32
CA MET A 709 -1.33 2.04 19.76
C MET A 709 -0.68 2.81 18.61
N LEU A 710 0.20 2.18 17.83
CA LEU A 710 0.83 2.81 16.66
C LEU A 710 -0.21 3.21 15.62
N ASN A 711 -1.16 2.33 15.32
CA ASN A 711 -2.21 2.60 14.33
C ASN A 711 -3.04 3.84 14.70
N LEU A 712 -3.34 4.03 15.98
CA LEU A 712 -4.06 5.19 16.50
C LEU A 712 -3.19 6.46 16.49
N ILE A 713 -1.91 6.37 16.89
CA ILE A 713 -1.00 7.53 16.90
C ILE A 713 -0.79 8.08 15.48
N GLN A 714 -0.62 7.21 14.49
CA GLN A 714 -0.41 7.65 13.12
C GLN A 714 -1.66 8.29 12.52
N LEU A 715 -2.85 7.81 12.87
CA LEU A 715 -4.08 8.48 12.49
C LEU A 715 -4.22 9.82 13.22
N TYR A 716 -3.97 9.88 14.53
CA TYR A 716 -4.05 11.11 15.31
C TYR A 716 -3.19 12.23 14.70
N ARG A 717 -1.98 11.90 14.20
CA ARG A 717 -1.09 12.85 13.52
C ARG A 717 -1.68 13.51 12.28
N VAL A 718 -2.69 12.90 11.66
CA VAL A 718 -3.37 13.37 10.46
C VAL A 718 -4.75 13.93 10.78
N THR A 719 -5.54 13.20 11.57
CA THR A 719 -6.92 13.53 11.90
C THR A 719 -7.02 14.60 12.98
N GLY A 720 -6.02 14.75 13.84
CA GLY A 720 -6.07 15.58 15.04
C GLY A 720 -7.10 15.13 16.08
N ASP A 721 -7.64 13.91 15.96
CA ASP A 721 -8.71 13.42 16.83
C ASP A 721 -8.19 13.06 18.23
N PRO A 722 -8.54 13.82 19.29
CA PRO A 722 -8.02 13.59 20.63
C PRO A 722 -8.44 12.25 21.22
N GLU A 723 -9.52 11.62 20.76
CA GLU A 723 -9.94 10.30 21.24
C GLU A 723 -8.96 9.20 20.82
N GLN A 724 -8.37 9.31 19.63
CA GLN A 724 -7.35 8.36 19.16
C GLN A 724 -6.11 8.41 20.05
N LEU A 725 -5.63 9.62 20.36
CA LEU A 725 -4.52 9.81 21.30
C LEU A 725 -4.88 9.33 22.72
N ARG A 726 -6.09 9.62 23.19
CA ARG A 726 -6.58 9.17 24.50
C ARG A 726 -6.54 7.65 24.61
N VAL A 727 -7.11 6.92 23.64
CA VAL A 727 -7.14 5.46 23.66
C VAL A 727 -5.73 4.87 23.57
N ALA A 728 -4.85 5.40 22.70
CA ALA A 728 -3.46 4.94 22.63
C ALA A 728 -2.71 5.12 23.96
N ARG A 729 -2.90 6.28 24.63
CA ARG A 729 -2.35 6.56 25.97
C ARG A 729 -2.93 5.62 27.02
N ASP A 730 -4.22 5.35 26.97
CA ASP A 730 -4.89 4.47 27.93
C ASP A 730 -4.42 3.02 27.76
N ILE A 731 -4.17 2.54 26.53
CA ILE A 731 -3.52 1.24 26.31
C ILE A 731 -2.13 1.22 26.96
N ALA A 732 -1.28 2.22 26.70
CA ALA A 732 0.05 2.30 27.29
C ALA A 732 0.03 2.26 28.83
N LYS A 733 -0.88 3.00 29.45
CA LYS A 733 -0.97 3.14 30.92
C LYS A 733 -1.68 1.97 31.59
N ASN A 734 -2.89 1.68 31.14
CA ASN A 734 -3.79 0.76 31.81
C ASN A 734 -3.53 -0.70 31.41
N ARG A 735 -2.73 -0.93 30.36
CA ARG A 735 -2.35 -2.28 29.91
C ARG A 735 -0.88 -2.58 30.15
N LEU A 736 0.03 -1.83 29.52
CA LEU A 736 1.46 -2.14 29.53
C LEU A 736 2.12 -1.69 30.84
N LEU A 737 1.94 -0.43 31.25
CA LEU A 737 2.46 0.05 32.54
C LEU A 737 1.82 -0.72 33.70
N TYR A 738 0.52 -0.96 33.67
CA TYR A 738 -0.14 -1.77 34.69
C TYR A 738 0.46 -3.20 34.76
N ARG A 739 0.71 -3.84 33.62
CA ARG A 739 1.37 -5.15 33.56
C ARG A 739 2.81 -5.10 34.11
N GLU A 740 3.60 -4.10 33.74
CA GLU A 740 4.96 -3.90 34.25
C GLU A 740 4.98 -3.73 35.78
N GLN A 741 4.03 -2.98 36.33
CA GLN A 741 3.89 -2.83 37.79
C GLN A 741 3.55 -4.16 38.47
N LYS A 742 2.67 -4.98 37.86
CA LYS A 742 2.37 -6.32 38.37
C LYS A 742 3.53 -7.29 38.25
N ALA A 743 4.42 -7.09 37.28
CA ALA A 743 5.65 -7.85 37.11
C ALA A 743 6.78 -7.38 38.05
N GLY A 744 6.54 -6.38 38.91
CA GLY A 744 7.51 -5.90 39.91
C GLY A 744 8.11 -4.52 39.63
N GLY A 745 7.68 -3.82 38.58
CA GLY A 745 8.00 -2.40 38.39
C GLY A 745 9.45 -2.10 38.00
N GLN A 746 10.12 -3.04 37.32
CA GLN A 746 11.53 -2.93 36.94
C GLN A 746 11.75 -2.76 35.43
N GLY A 747 10.76 -2.26 34.69
CA GLY A 747 10.88 -1.98 33.25
C GLY A 747 10.59 -3.15 32.32
N TYR A 748 10.27 -4.35 32.82
CA TYR A 748 9.88 -5.51 32.01
C TYR A 748 8.42 -5.91 32.24
N PHE A 749 7.81 -6.64 31.30
CA PHE A 749 6.38 -6.95 31.33
C PHE A 749 6.04 -8.32 31.92
N GLY A 750 7.02 -9.19 32.17
CA GLY A 750 6.77 -10.55 32.64
C GLY A 750 6.18 -11.46 31.55
N MET A 751 6.09 -12.75 31.83
CA MET A 751 5.50 -13.76 30.93
C MET A 751 4.09 -14.18 31.36
N GLY A 752 3.33 -14.82 30.47
CA GLY A 752 1.98 -15.31 30.76
C GLY A 752 0.83 -14.43 30.25
N ASN A 753 -0.31 -15.05 30.00
CA ASN A 753 -1.38 -14.52 29.15
C ASN A 753 -2.21 -13.37 29.77
N ASN A 754 -2.17 -13.16 31.08
CA ASN A 754 -2.93 -12.14 31.79
C ASN A 754 -2.29 -11.88 33.17
N CYS A 755 -2.93 -11.06 34.02
CA CYS A 755 -2.39 -10.76 35.35
C CYS A 755 -2.34 -11.97 36.28
N ASP A 756 -3.29 -12.89 36.17
CA ASP A 756 -3.39 -14.06 37.08
C ASP A 756 -2.33 -15.12 36.74
N ALA A 757 -1.95 -15.19 35.46
CA ALA A 757 -0.92 -16.07 34.94
C ALA A 757 0.46 -15.40 34.83
N LEU A 758 0.62 -14.19 35.39
CA LEU A 758 1.83 -13.40 35.22
C LEU A 758 3.02 -14.02 35.96
N VAL A 759 4.06 -14.33 35.22
CA VAL A 759 5.35 -14.81 35.75
C VAL A 759 6.33 -13.66 35.75
N SER A 760 6.74 -13.23 36.95
CA SER A 760 7.81 -12.25 37.15
C SER A 760 9.19 -12.90 37.02
N GLY A 761 10.22 -12.10 36.79
CA GLY A 761 11.60 -12.56 36.62
C GLY A 761 11.86 -13.21 35.27
N GLN A 762 10.97 -13.07 34.29
CA GLN A 762 11.14 -13.59 32.92
C GLN A 762 10.59 -12.63 31.87
N GLN A 763 11.22 -12.57 30.68
CA GLN A 763 10.73 -11.74 29.57
C GLN A 763 11.17 -12.30 28.20
N TYR A 764 10.22 -12.47 27.28
CA TYR A 764 10.51 -12.77 25.87
C TYR A 764 10.99 -11.53 25.12
N ASN A 765 12.05 -11.69 24.32
CA ASN A 765 12.64 -10.61 23.55
C ASN A 765 11.66 -10.04 22.53
N THR A 766 11.19 -10.91 21.65
CA THR A 766 10.45 -10.48 20.46
C THR A 766 9.23 -9.64 20.84
N MET A 767 8.47 -10.05 21.86
CA MET A 767 7.30 -9.31 22.33
C MET A 767 7.68 -8.00 23.03
N TYR A 768 8.77 -8.00 23.80
CA TYR A 768 9.27 -6.78 24.43
C TYR A 768 9.75 -5.75 23.40
N SER A 769 10.54 -6.18 22.43
CA SER A 769 11.06 -5.37 21.32
C SER A 769 9.95 -4.73 20.50
N TYR A 770 8.84 -5.44 20.26
CA TYR A 770 7.66 -4.90 19.58
C TYR A 770 6.90 -3.84 20.37
N ALA A 771 7.15 -3.69 21.67
CA ALA A 771 6.55 -2.64 22.49
C ALA A 771 7.36 -1.34 22.48
N LEU A 772 8.65 -1.37 22.12
CA LEU A 772 9.56 -0.23 22.26
C LEU A 772 9.10 0.99 21.44
N GLU A 773 8.97 0.82 20.12
CA GLU A 773 8.51 1.90 19.22
C GLU A 773 7.12 2.43 19.62
N PRO A 774 6.07 1.58 19.81
CA PRO A 774 4.76 2.04 20.27
C PRO A 774 4.78 2.91 21.53
N MET A 775 5.55 2.50 22.55
CA MET A 775 5.65 3.24 23.81
C MET A 775 6.29 4.62 23.59
N VAL A 776 7.37 4.68 22.80
CA VAL A 776 8.03 5.94 22.44
C VAL A 776 7.09 6.87 21.68
N GLN A 777 6.40 6.36 20.66
CA GLN A 777 5.50 7.14 19.81
C GLN A 777 4.29 7.67 20.59
N VAL A 778 3.72 6.89 21.51
CA VAL A 778 2.64 7.37 22.39
C VAL A 778 3.15 8.46 23.34
N HIS A 779 4.35 8.30 23.91
CA HIS A 779 4.92 9.34 24.78
C HIS A 779 5.23 10.62 24.00
N SER A 780 5.73 10.53 22.77
CA SER A 780 6.09 11.72 21.99
C SER A 780 4.90 12.62 21.68
N GLU A 781 3.73 12.04 21.46
CA GLU A 781 2.49 12.80 21.25
C GLU A 781 1.79 13.20 22.56
N SER A 782 1.77 12.32 23.57
CA SER A 782 1.01 12.56 24.80
C SER A 782 1.75 13.33 25.88
N GLN A 783 3.09 13.27 25.88
CA GLN A 783 3.97 13.79 26.93
C GLN A 783 3.55 13.32 28.35
N ASP A 784 2.94 12.14 28.47
CA ASP A 784 2.45 11.63 29.76
C ASP A 784 3.63 11.19 30.65
N PRO A 785 3.79 11.79 31.84
CA PRO A 785 4.96 11.55 32.68
C PRO A 785 5.07 10.10 33.20
N ALA A 786 3.95 9.39 33.36
CA ALA A 786 3.99 8.00 33.82
C ALA A 786 4.52 7.06 32.72
N ILE A 787 4.17 7.36 31.46
CA ILE A 787 4.70 6.65 30.29
C ILE A 787 6.20 6.97 30.13
N GLY A 788 6.59 8.24 30.27
CA GLY A 788 8.01 8.65 30.23
C GLY A 788 8.85 7.96 31.30
N ALA A 789 8.34 7.88 32.54
CA ALA A 789 9.01 7.14 33.62
C ALA A 789 9.14 5.64 33.33
N LEU A 790 8.15 5.03 32.67
CA LEU A 790 8.24 3.64 32.23
C LEU A 790 9.31 3.45 31.16
N ILE A 791 9.37 4.33 30.15
CA ILE A 791 10.41 4.27 29.11
C ILE A 791 11.81 4.34 29.73
N GLY A 792 12.01 5.20 30.74
CA GLY A 792 13.27 5.23 31.51
C GLY A 792 13.59 3.87 32.14
N ARG A 793 12.64 3.27 32.86
CA ARG A 793 12.83 1.92 33.44
C ARG A 793 13.05 0.84 32.39
N MET A 794 12.38 0.92 31.24
CA MET A 794 12.55 0.00 30.12
C MET A 794 13.98 0.09 29.55
N ALA A 795 14.54 1.31 29.45
CA ALA A 795 15.91 1.54 29.03
C ALA A 795 16.91 1.00 30.07
N ASP A 796 16.68 1.25 31.37
CA ASP A 796 17.51 0.70 32.45
C ASP A 796 17.48 -0.84 32.45
N PHE A 797 16.30 -1.44 32.27
CA PHE A 797 16.16 -2.89 32.16
C PHE A 797 16.95 -3.46 30.97
N MET A 798 16.86 -2.84 29.79
CA MET A 798 17.65 -3.27 28.63
C MET A 798 19.14 -3.21 28.93
N LYS A 799 19.59 -2.05 29.37
CA LYS A 799 21.01 -1.76 29.65
C LYS A 799 21.60 -2.70 30.72
N ASP A 800 20.89 -2.85 31.83
CA ASP A 800 21.48 -3.46 33.04
C ASP A 800 21.21 -4.96 33.15
N LYS A 801 20.20 -5.49 32.44
CA LYS A 801 19.74 -6.88 32.65
C LYS A 801 19.54 -7.70 31.37
N TYR A 802 19.22 -7.06 30.24
CA TYR A 802 18.73 -7.79 29.06
C TYR A 802 19.76 -7.89 27.93
N LEU A 803 20.63 -6.87 27.82
CA LEU A 803 21.72 -6.83 26.86
C LEU A 803 22.99 -7.41 27.46
N PHE A 804 23.76 -8.10 26.63
CA PHE A 804 25.10 -8.57 26.94
C PHE A 804 25.95 -8.61 25.66
N GLY A 805 27.25 -8.87 25.79
CA GLY A 805 28.18 -8.76 24.67
C GLY A 805 28.85 -7.38 24.64
N GLY A 806 29.36 -6.99 23.46
CA GLY A 806 30.15 -5.78 23.32
C GLY A 806 31.59 -5.92 23.83
N ASP A 807 32.06 -7.16 23.99
CA ASP A 807 33.33 -7.50 24.61
C ASP A 807 34.27 -8.29 23.68
N VAL A 808 35.56 -8.23 23.99
CA VAL A 808 36.63 -8.88 23.21
C VAL A 808 37.28 -9.97 24.06
N ASN A 809 37.43 -11.16 23.50
CA ASN A 809 38.08 -12.27 24.20
C ASN A 809 39.63 -12.18 24.12
N ALA A 810 40.32 -13.09 24.80
CA ALA A 810 41.78 -13.14 24.82
C ALA A 810 42.43 -13.35 23.42
N ALA A 811 41.67 -13.82 22.43
CA ALA A 811 42.14 -13.99 21.05
C ALA A 811 41.90 -12.74 20.17
N GLY A 812 41.38 -11.65 20.73
CA GLY A 812 41.09 -10.42 19.99
C GLY A 812 39.80 -10.49 19.16
N LEU A 813 39.00 -11.54 19.32
CA LEU A 813 37.69 -11.66 18.65
C LEU A 813 36.63 -10.90 19.43
N TYR A 814 35.70 -10.26 18.73
CA TYR A 814 34.62 -9.45 19.28
C TYR A 814 33.31 -10.22 19.33
N ARG A 815 32.61 -10.18 20.46
CA ARG A 815 31.23 -10.66 20.58
C ARG A 815 30.30 -9.46 20.46
N PRO A 816 29.45 -9.38 19.42
CA PRO A 816 28.51 -8.28 19.26
C PRO A 816 27.62 -8.12 20.49
N LEU A 817 27.29 -6.87 20.80
CA LEU A 817 26.20 -6.53 21.68
C LEU A 817 24.93 -7.16 21.11
N GLN A 818 24.15 -7.76 22.01
CA GLN A 818 23.00 -8.54 21.63
C GLN A 818 22.01 -8.65 22.78
N SER A 819 20.76 -8.78 22.39
CA SER A 819 19.65 -9.01 23.31
C SER A 819 19.46 -10.50 23.60
N LEU A 820 19.17 -10.88 24.85
CA LEU A 820 18.81 -12.27 25.19
C LEU A 820 17.55 -12.73 24.46
N TYR A 821 17.47 -13.99 24.03
CA TYR A 821 16.24 -14.56 23.46
C TYR A 821 15.08 -14.57 24.47
N VAL A 822 15.39 -14.97 25.71
CA VAL A 822 14.53 -14.81 26.88
C VAL A 822 15.41 -14.42 28.05
N TRP A 823 15.09 -13.33 28.73
CA TRP A 823 15.70 -13.03 30.01
C TRP A 823 15.03 -13.84 31.11
N VAL A 824 15.85 -14.41 32.00
CA VAL A 824 15.42 -15.11 33.21
C VAL A 824 16.28 -14.60 34.35
N GLU A 825 15.66 -14.10 35.42
CA GLU A 825 16.36 -13.45 36.53
C GLU A 825 17.39 -14.38 37.21
N SER A 826 17.10 -15.68 37.29
CA SER A 826 18.00 -16.69 37.84
C SER A 826 19.11 -17.15 36.87
N ASP A 827 19.04 -16.77 35.59
CA ASP A 827 20.00 -17.11 34.54
C ASP A 827 20.26 -15.87 33.64
N PRO A 828 20.84 -14.80 34.21
CA PRO A 828 20.91 -13.49 33.56
C PRO A 828 21.79 -13.46 32.30
N GLU A 829 22.65 -14.44 32.09
CA GLU A 829 23.47 -14.58 30.87
C GLU A 829 22.91 -15.64 29.89
N GLY A 830 21.76 -16.26 30.22
CA GLY A 830 21.13 -17.30 29.39
C GLY A 830 21.97 -18.59 29.24
N ILE A 831 23.01 -18.76 30.08
CA ILE A 831 23.97 -19.86 29.98
C ILE A 831 23.29 -21.19 30.28
N GLN A 832 22.49 -21.25 31.35
CA GLN A 832 21.86 -22.49 31.80
C GLN A 832 20.71 -22.90 30.88
N SER A 833 20.00 -21.92 30.34
CA SER A 833 18.86 -22.11 29.45
C SER A 833 19.24 -22.34 27.99
N GLY A 834 20.51 -22.13 27.62
CA GLY A 834 20.97 -22.22 26.23
C GLY A 834 20.35 -21.16 25.32
N LYS A 835 19.74 -20.13 25.90
CA LYS A 835 19.00 -19.06 25.22
C LYS A 835 19.95 -17.93 24.89
N THR A 836 20.91 -18.24 24.02
CA THR A 836 21.94 -17.32 23.49
C THR A 836 21.33 -16.06 22.86
N GLY A 837 22.13 -15.01 22.71
CA GLY A 837 21.64 -13.69 22.27
C GLY A 837 21.26 -13.61 20.78
N GLU A 838 20.63 -12.49 20.40
CA GLU A 838 20.11 -12.24 19.06
C GLU A 838 20.55 -10.85 18.56
N PRO A 839 21.70 -10.72 17.87
CA PRO A 839 22.20 -9.43 17.39
C PRO A 839 21.21 -8.64 16.51
N VAL A 840 20.39 -9.34 15.71
CA VAL A 840 19.36 -8.70 14.88
C VAL A 840 18.30 -7.93 15.68
N LYS A 841 18.06 -8.30 16.95
CA LYS A 841 17.08 -7.62 17.80
C LYS A 841 17.58 -6.28 18.32
N ASP A 842 18.87 -6.02 18.23
CA ASP A 842 19.43 -4.72 18.64
C ASP A 842 19.00 -3.58 17.71
N THR A 843 18.46 -3.92 16.53
CA THR A 843 17.81 -2.97 15.63
C THR A 843 16.67 -2.18 16.28
N PHE A 844 16.01 -2.70 17.33
CA PHE A 844 14.93 -2.00 18.04
C PHE A 844 15.45 -1.10 19.17
N ASN A 845 16.65 -1.37 19.68
CA ASN A 845 17.13 -0.77 20.94
C ASN A 845 17.65 0.66 20.74
N GLY A 846 18.18 0.97 19.55
CA GLY A 846 18.66 2.31 19.21
C GLY A 846 17.59 3.37 19.48
N ASP A 847 16.37 3.16 18.99
CA ASP A 847 15.24 4.09 19.15
C ASP A 847 14.85 4.29 20.62
N LEU A 848 14.78 3.21 21.41
CA LEU A 848 14.47 3.27 22.84
C LEU A 848 15.49 4.13 23.58
N PHE A 849 16.78 3.82 23.42
CA PHE A 849 17.85 4.50 24.14
C PHE A 849 18.01 5.96 23.71
N ALA A 850 17.92 6.25 22.41
CA ALA A 850 17.99 7.62 21.93
C ALA A 850 16.85 8.47 22.48
N TYR A 851 15.64 7.90 22.53
CA TYR A 851 14.49 8.60 23.11
C TYR A 851 14.60 8.73 24.63
N ALA A 852 15.13 7.73 25.34
CA ALA A 852 15.45 7.83 26.77
C ALA A 852 16.46 8.95 27.04
N TYR A 853 17.47 9.13 26.18
CA TYR A 853 18.36 10.29 26.21
C TYR A 853 17.59 11.60 26.00
N LEU A 854 16.68 11.65 25.02
CA LEU A 854 15.92 12.86 24.73
C LEU A 854 15.12 13.35 25.95
N ILE A 855 14.49 12.44 26.70
CA ILE A 855 13.66 12.76 27.87
C ILE A 855 14.46 12.98 29.17
N THR A 856 15.59 12.29 29.36
CA THR A 856 16.37 12.35 30.62
C THR A 856 17.61 13.24 30.55
N LYS A 857 18.11 13.48 29.33
CA LYS A 857 19.44 14.06 29.04
C LYS A 857 20.62 13.23 29.60
N ASN A 858 20.40 11.97 29.99
CA ASN A 858 21.48 11.07 30.39
C ASN A 858 22.25 10.59 29.14
N LYS A 859 23.48 11.07 28.99
CA LYS A 859 24.36 10.74 27.85
C LYS A 859 24.73 9.25 27.77
N GLU A 860 24.62 8.51 28.87
CA GLU A 860 24.84 7.06 28.87
C GLU A 860 23.85 6.37 27.91
N TYR A 861 22.58 6.76 27.89
CA TYR A 861 21.63 6.18 26.95
C TYR A 861 22.00 6.47 25.49
N LEU A 862 22.51 7.66 25.17
CA LEU A 862 22.96 7.94 23.80
C LEU A 862 24.15 7.04 23.39
N GLN A 863 25.05 6.72 24.32
CA GLN A 863 26.15 5.78 24.08
C GLN A 863 25.62 4.37 23.79
N TRP A 864 24.62 3.91 24.55
CA TRP A 864 23.95 2.64 24.30
C TRP A 864 23.20 2.62 22.98
N ALA A 865 22.53 3.72 22.59
CA ALA A 865 21.89 3.83 21.29
C ALA A 865 22.89 3.64 20.14
N ARG A 866 24.04 4.33 20.22
CA ARG A 866 25.13 4.23 19.24
C ARG A 866 25.70 2.82 19.17
N HIS A 867 25.93 2.17 20.31
CA HIS A 867 26.48 0.81 20.36
C HIS A 867 25.50 -0.21 19.78
N SER A 868 24.24 -0.19 20.20
CA SER A 868 23.20 -1.07 19.65
C SER A 868 23.03 -0.87 18.15
N PHE A 869 23.00 0.37 17.67
CA PHE A 869 22.90 0.65 16.23
C PHE A 869 24.12 0.15 15.45
N ARG A 870 25.34 0.46 15.90
CA ARG A 870 26.59 0.00 15.28
C ARG A 870 26.56 -1.51 15.12
N ASP A 871 26.28 -2.23 16.20
CA ASP A 871 26.37 -3.67 16.21
C ASP A 871 25.27 -4.33 15.40
N ALA A 872 24.05 -3.77 15.41
CA ALA A 872 23.00 -4.19 14.50
C ALA A 872 23.44 -4.04 13.03
N MET A 873 24.03 -2.90 12.63
CA MET A 873 24.40 -2.67 11.23
C MET A 873 25.64 -3.45 10.77
N PHE A 874 26.52 -3.81 11.70
CA PHE A 874 27.73 -4.57 11.40
C PHE A 874 27.53 -6.07 11.51
N TYR A 875 26.69 -6.55 12.43
CA TYR A 875 26.69 -7.96 12.84
C TYR A 875 25.29 -8.60 12.94
N TYR A 876 24.20 -8.02 12.40
CA TYR A 876 22.86 -8.62 12.55
C TYR A 876 22.74 -10.08 12.08
N THR A 877 23.57 -10.51 11.12
CA THR A 877 23.62 -11.89 10.60
C THR A 877 24.49 -12.84 11.43
N VAL A 878 25.14 -12.35 12.50
CA VAL A 878 25.98 -13.18 13.37
C VAL A 878 25.10 -14.03 14.28
N LYS A 879 25.43 -15.31 14.40
CA LYS A 879 24.79 -16.21 15.35
C LYS A 879 25.05 -15.75 16.79
N GLY A 880 24.02 -15.80 17.61
CA GLY A 880 24.07 -15.49 19.04
C GLY A 880 25.28 -16.04 19.79
N SER A 881 25.79 -15.23 20.71
CA SER A 881 26.92 -15.54 21.61
C SER A 881 28.24 -15.89 20.92
N THR A 882 28.36 -15.66 19.61
CA THR A 882 29.57 -15.98 18.84
C THR A 882 30.59 -14.83 18.92
N TYR A 883 31.86 -15.17 19.15
CA TYR A 883 32.97 -14.24 18.95
C TYR A 883 33.42 -14.30 17.49
N VAL A 884 33.46 -13.14 16.83
CA VAL A 884 33.81 -12.98 15.41
C VAL A 884 34.98 -12.03 15.25
N ASP A 885 35.57 -11.98 14.05
CA ASP A 885 36.55 -10.94 13.72
C ASP A 885 35.88 -9.55 13.89
N PRO A 886 36.48 -8.59 14.63
CA PRO A 886 35.96 -7.23 14.74
C PRO A 886 35.75 -6.53 13.38
N GLN A 887 36.48 -6.93 12.33
CA GLN A 887 36.32 -6.42 10.96
C GLN A 887 35.18 -7.10 10.19
N TYR A 888 34.52 -8.12 10.73
CA TYR A 888 33.35 -8.73 10.09
C TYR A 888 32.27 -7.67 9.84
N ARG A 889 31.60 -7.81 8.69
CA ARG A 889 30.44 -7.02 8.31
C ARG A 889 29.39 -7.93 7.70
N ALA A 890 28.14 -7.79 8.14
CA ALA A 890 26.98 -8.46 7.57
C ALA A 890 26.85 -8.15 6.07
N LYS A 891 26.12 -8.97 5.32
CA LYS A 891 25.95 -8.72 3.89
C LYS A 891 24.94 -7.58 3.68
N VAL A 892 25.23 -6.68 2.76
CA VAL A 892 24.30 -5.66 2.27
C VAL A 892 23.51 -6.28 1.11
N SER A 893 22.40 -6.92 1.43
CA SER A 893 21.55 -7.68 0.50
C SER A 893 20.22 -8.01 1.16
N PHE A 894 19.16 -8.20 0.36
CA PHE A 894 17.91 -8.79 0.85
C PHE A 894 18.04 -10.29 1.19
N ILE A 895 18.81 -11.06 0.40
CA ILE A 895 19.11 -12.45 0.72
C ILE A 895 20.42 -12.50 1.49
N ASP A 896 20.32 -12.64 2.81
CA ASP A 896 21.45 -12.55 3.75
C ASP A 896 22.09 -13.92 4.11
N GLU A 897 21.43 -15.02 3.75
CA GLU A 897 21.80 -16.44 4.01
C GLU A 897 21.59 -16.91 5.47
N MET A 898 21.69 -16.03 6.48
CA MET A 898 21.48 -16.40 7.88
C MET A 898 20.00 -16.62 8.19
N PHE A 899 19.13 -15.76 7.67
CA PHE A 899 17.70 -15.77 7.95
C PHE A 899 16.89 -16.42 6.82
N ALA A 900 17.44 -17.44 6.17
CA ALA A 900 16.82 -18.18 5.07
C ALA A 900 15.34 -18.51 5.33
N GLY A 901 14.45 -18.04 4.45
CA GLY A 901 12.99 -18.18 4.56
C GLY A 901 12.32 -17.16 5.49
N THR A 902 13.08 -16.32 6.18
CA THR A 902 12.55 -15.32 7.13
C THR A 902 13.02 -13.90 6.83
N GLU A 903 13.63 -13.68 5.67
CA GLU A 903 14.18 -12.40 5.23
C GLU A 903 13.11 -11.31 5.20
N THR A 904 11.90 -11.61 4.76
CA THR A 904 10.79 -10.64 4.73
C THR A 904 10.44 -10.08 6.11
N LYS A 905 10.61 -10.86 7.18
CA LYS A 905 10.43 -10.39 8.57
C LYS A 905 11.59 -9.54 9.03
N VAL A 906 12.81 -10.02 8.82
CA VAL A 906 14.03 -9.35 9.28
C VAL A 906 14.20 -8.01 8.57
N HIS A 907 14.03 -7.98 7.25
CA HIS A 907 14.08 -6.74 6.48
C HIS A 907 12.87 -5.84 6.72
N GLY A 908 11.71 -6.40 7.06
CA GLY A 908 10.57 -5.63 7.55
C GLY A 908 10.88 -4.88 8.85
N TRP A 909 11.60 -5.50 9.79
CA TRP A 909 12.10 -4.83 11.00
C TRP A 909 13.13 -3.75 10.67
N LEU A 910 14.15 -4.09 9.88
CA LEU A 910 15.23 -3.17 9.50
C LEU A 910 14.71 -1.94 8.74
N GLY A 911 13.65 -2.07 7.95
CA GLY A 911 13.06 -0.97 7.20
C GLY A 911 12.33 0.06 8.07
N ARG A 912 11.86 -0.36 9.26
CA ARG A 912 11.01 0.48 10.15
C ARG A 912 11.67 0.92 11.45
N THR A 913 12.84 0.39 11.79
CA THR A 913 13.55 0.75 13.04
C THR A 913 14.71 1.71 12.80
N ASN A 914 15.22 2.29 13.88
CA ASN A 914 16.35 3.23 13.96
C ASN A 914 16.06 4.65 13.47
N HIS A 915 14.80 4.95 13.13
CA HIS A 915 14.41 6.27 12.65
C HIS A 915 14.48 7.34 13.75
N ILE A 916 14.11 6.99 14.98
CA ILE A 916 14.15 7.92 16.12
C ILE A 916 15.59 8.14 16.55
N TYR A 917 16.41 7.08 16.60
CA TYR A 917 17.83 7.19 16.88
C TYR A 917 18.53 8.11 15.89
N LEU A 918 18.43 7.82 14.60
CA LEU A 918 19.12 8.61 13.57
C LEU A 918 18.60 10.04 13.51
N TYR A 919 17.30 10.27 13.76
CA TYR A 919 16.77 11.62 13.91
C TYR A 919 17.45 12.39 15.06
N ILE A 920 17.49 11.79 16.25
CA ILE A 920 18.07 12.43 17.46
C ILE A 920 19.59 12.62 17.31
N GLU A 921 20.27 11.66 16.68
CA GLU A 921 21.70 11.72 16.40
C GLU A 921 22.02 12.85 15.43
N GLY A 922 21.20 13.06 14.39
CA GLY A 922 21.35 14.17 13.45
C GLY A 922 21.12 15.57 14.05
N LEU A 923 20.56 15.65 15.26
CA LEU A 923 20.43 16.91 16.02
C LEU A 923 21.63 17.21 16.91
N GLN A 924 22.53 16.23 17.16
CA GLN A 924 23.74 16.41 17.97
C GLN A 924 24.86 17.02 17.13
#